data_AF-A0A8T6DCG9-F1
#
_entry.id   AF-A0A8T6DCG9-F1
#
_cell.length_a   1.000
_cell.length_b   1.000
_cell.length_c   1.000
_cell.angle_alpha   90.00
_cell.angle_beta   90.00
_cell.angle_gamma   90.00
#
_symmetry.space_group_name_H-M   'P 1'
#
loop_
_entity.id
_entity.type
_entity.pdbx_description
1 polymer ?
#
loop_
_entity_poly.entity_id
_entity_poly.type
_entity_poly.pdbx_seq_one_letter_code
_entity_poly.pdbx_strand_id
1 'polypeptide(L)'
;MNLEVLRQTLELLEELPAESAVWEKDVPEFLESLTALSASKDAERAAVVSRETLAKSIEDFEGTYSEILVYLEVDTSLWRPPLGADNALIERIDRLFGTLESLFNDYGAIPDKGASLSQTRALIERRQAIEDQIVGISSELDGLLQTVEEITHDGRPPDPVVEITTTDRLIETHTKSSDATLSELRISEGSLRFDPDRTKYEVRLENDIGIFELWPVTNTANATIAVTAESSDDHRADLESEHGGYTVSNLKVGITEISLNVTAEDLSTSKTYYVTVSRAASDNARLKSLDLSIGDLRFDTEVAQYEVQIPWDTEELTTRFSTAHCAATVEASVVLPGQKNAYALNTDGGAISISALPEGNSVLAIHVTAQNGGSTQDYVVTVTRPAAAKTNHVVLMWSLVAQDDLAGAYWLAESLSNQGTVSRQLPSLLMAAQGARWLSHDSMGCVGDLSDIVSETATPFDDDAQVMLGLAAALRPSVVAPETNLLAWLDTPDCLSSVENIVAPIRTFANLGHRLGPEFVRGDEWQGRLEGLIVEASARARAWLEDAEKRRHNLARANSVWRYLCTRDGILGTLHATVGGDVRVEVATARSEVETLRLSPFVDELINETDHSLHPNIRNEIAGAARIWLKQRIAEAVDIAAEWCDLVERANQSSSGTRNQWLSERVAELRSEIAAQSEAVLGDILRVSNDESREDLAAAAGCLAKSVHLLLDYLSIEHDVDSISEPPRVVQDLQMVTRNSANHGLGDDINLAVAISRRLIWMPFVELRDDGKPVDDSRPIDLDLVAPDWFAGDATLEQVTKSRISIGDFRFLDILTSGIANDERSNFDGLFAPEIAAAKETLREHRDRAQTVVDQAVSDGVIEYDGKRWTEVTNVLEDIVVDQVLNFKGAHDKLDWIESTIGCERDSRRKELRTEWEPLIRGLREDPSVLGVIVEELDETFQLASHDASLDIRIMEDCVSRVRNHKSGDGQDLRPTISRNQSEVLENFLAFCEISVDGQTLSQGANRLRSLLRHAES
;
A
#
# COMPACT_ATOMS: atom_id res chain seq x y z
N MET A 1 -22.67 -29.00 -7.78
CA MET A 1 -23.46 -29.04 -9.04
C MET A 1 -22.81 -28.05 -9.99
N ASN A 2 -22.57 -28.46 -11.23
CA ASN A 2 -21.42 -28.07 -12.05
C ASN A 2 -21.41 -26.61 -12.54
N LEU A 3 -20.24 -25.96 -12.44
CA LEU A 3 -19.82 -24.80 -13.26
C LEU A 3 -20.11 -25.01 -14.75
N GLU A 4 -20.11 -26.26 -15.22
CA GLU A 4 -20.46 -26.66 -16.59
C GLU A 4 -21.93 -26.38 -16.96
N VAL A 5 -22.88 -26.54 -16.02
CA VAL A 5 -24.29 -26.21 -16.28
C VAL A 5 -24.45 -24.70 -16.32
N LEU A 6 -23.82 -23.99 -15.38
CA LEU A 6 -23.83 -22.52 -15.33
C LEU A 6 -23.21 -21.90 -16.58
N ARG A 7 -22.13 -22.51 -17.09
CA ARG A 7 -21.47 -22.13 -18.35
C ARG A 7 -22.34 -22.42 -19.57
N GLN A 8 -22.98 -23.60 -19.65
CA GLN A 8 -23.90 -23.93 -20.74
C GLN A 8 -25.16 -23.05 -20.74
N THR A 9 -25.67 -22.66 -19.57
CA THR A 9 -26.82 -21.76 -19.46
C THR A 9 -26.46 -20.32 -19.82
N LEU A 10 -25.25 -19.86 -19.45
CA LEU A 10 -24.73 -18.54 -19.87
C LEU A 10 -24.47 -18.49 -21.38
N GLU A 11 -23.89 -19.54 -21.97
CA GLU A 11 -23.71 -19.65 -23.43
C GLU A 11 -25.06 -19.68 -24.17
N LEU A 12 -26.10 -20.32 -23.62
CA LEU A 12 -27.46 -20.32 -24.19
C LEU A 12 -28.18 -18.96 -24.06
N LEU A 13 -27.91 -18.21 -22.99
CA LEU A 13 -28.48 -16.87 -22.77
C LEU A 13 -27.78 -15.81 -23.65
N GLU A 14 -26.49 -15.95 -23.94
CA GLU A 14 -25.74 -15.05 -24.84
C GLU A 14 -26.18 -15.16 -26.31
N GLU A 15 -26.72 -16.32 -26.74
CA GLU A 15 -27.18 -16.52 -28.13
C GLU A 15 -28.64 -16.10 -28.39
N LEU A 16 -29.42 -15.69 -27.37
CA LEU A 16 -30.83 -15.31 -27.53
C LEU A 16 -31.02 -13.81 -27.78
N PRO A 17 -31.83 -13.39 -28.79
CA PRO A 17 -32.05 -11.98 -29.08
C PRO A 17 -32.78 -11.25 -27.94
N ALA A 18 -32.46 -9.97 -27.75
CA ALA A 18 -32.86 -9.14 -26.60
C ALA A 18 -34.38 -9.01 -26.36
N GLU A 19 -35.21 -9.38 -27.33
CA GLU A 19 -36.68 -9.28 -27.28
C GLU A 19 -37.38 -10.65 -27.14
N SER A 20 -36.64 -11.72 -26.87
CA SER A 20 -37.21 -13.07 -26.72
C SER A 20 -38.06 -13.19 -25.45
N ALA A 21 -39.32 -13.64 -25.58
CA ALA A 21 -40.23 -13.88 -24.46
C ALA A 21 -39.74 -14.96 -23.46
N VAL A 22 -38.64 -15.64 -23.78
CA VAL A 22 -37.97 -16.62 -22.92
C VAL A 22 -37.22 -15.93 -21.77
N TRP A 23 -36.79 -14.66 -21.94
CA TRP A 23 -36.12 -13.89 -20.89
C TRP A 23 -37.00 -13.67 -19.64
N GLU A 24 -38.31 -13.50 -19.81
CA GLU A 24 -39.25 -13.36 -18.67
C GLU A 24 -39.45 -14.66 -17.88
N LYS A 25 -39.16 -15.82 -18.49
CA LYS A 25 -39.42 -17.12 -17.88
C LYS A 25 -38.17 -17.75 -17.28
N ASP A 26 -37.04 -17.66 -17.96
CA ASP A 26 -35.85 -18.45 -17.63
C ASP A 26 -34.85 -17.67 -16.74
N VAL A 27 -34.87 -16.32 -16.77
CA VAL A 27 -34.03 -15.49 -15.87
C VAL A 27 -34.46 -15.59 -14.41
N PRO A 28 -35.76 -15.55 -14.07
CA PRO A 28 -36.17 -15.79 -12.68
C PRO A 28 -35.76 -17.18 -12.19
N GLU A 29 -35.87 -18.22 -13.02
CA GLU A 29 -35.43 -19.59 -12.70
C GLU A 29 -33.91 -19.69 -12.51
N PHE A 30 -33.14 -18.93 -13.30
CA PHE A 30 -31.68 -18.83 -13.17
C PHE A 30 -31.26 -18.05 -11.91
N LEU A 31 -31.97 -16.96 -11.57
CA LEU A 31 -31.75 -16.21 -10.35
C LEU A 31 -32.16 -17.00 -9.10
N GLU A 32 -33.26 -17.77 -9.15
CA GLU A 32 -33.63 -18.75 -8.12
C GLU A 32 -32.56 -19.83 -7.97
N SER A 33 -31.98 -20.31 -9.07
CA SER A 33 -30.90 -21.30 -9.02
C SER A 33 -29.60 -20.74 -8.42
N LEU A 34 -29.25 -19.47 -8.70
CA LEU A 34 -28.08 -18.79 -8.13
C LEU A 34 -28.27 -18.43 -6.66
N THR A 35 -29.46 -17.98 -6.27
CA THR A 35 -29.82 -17.72 -4.87
C THR A 35 -29.90 -19.01 -4.05
N ALA A 36 -30.40 -20.09 -4.63
CA ALA A 36 -30.31 -21.42 -4.01
C ALA A 36 -28.86 -21.90 -3.88
N LEU A 37 -27.98 -21.56 -4.83
CA LEU A 37 -26.55 -21.91 -4.76
C LEU A 37 -25.81 -21.06 -3.72
N SER A 38 -26.11 -19.75 -3.61
CA SER A 38 -25.54 -18.89 -2.57
C SER A 38 -26.04 -19.31 -1.19
N ALA A 39 -27.34 -19.57 -1.05
CA ALA A 39 -27.93 -20.10 0.18
C ALA A 39 -27.34 -21.47 0.53
N SER A 40 -27.04 -22.33 -0.45
CA SER A 40 -26.35 -23.61 -0.22
C SER A 40 -24.90 -23.42 0.23
N LYS A 41 -24.20 -22.40 -0.27
CA LYS A 41 -22.80 -22.11 0.08
C LYS A 41 -22.69 -21.39 1.43
N ASP A 42 -23.68 -20.56 1.76
CA ASP A 42 -23.85 -19.93 3.05
C ASP A 42 -24.34 -20.93 4.10
N ALA A 43 -25.15 -21.92 3.71
CA ALA A 43 -25.48 -23.07 4.55
C ALA A 43 -24.27 -24.00 4.75
N GLU A 44 -23.38 -24.17 3.76
CA GLU A 44 -22.10 -24.87 3.94
C GLU A 44 -21.18 -24.12 4.91
N ARG A 45 -21.09 -22.79 4.80
CA ARG A 45 -20.31 -21.95 5.73
C ARG A 45 -20.90 -21.94 7.14
N ALA A 46 -22.23 -21.82 7.25
CA ALA A 46 -22.94 -21.91 8.52
C ALA A 46 -22.78 -23.32 9.12
N ALA A 47 -22.84 -24.38 8.32
CA ALA A 47 -22.59 -25.75 8.80
C ALA A 47 -21.13 -25.95 9.26
N VAL A 48 -20.13 -25.30 8.64
CA VAL A 48 -18.74 -25.32 9.13
C VAL A 48 -18.61 -24.60 10.48
N VAL A 49 -19.26 -23.46 10.65
CA VAL A 49 -19.28 -22.72 11.92
C VAL A 49 -20.06 -23.50 12.99
N SER A 50 -21.21 -24.08 12.64
CA SER A 50 -21.97 -24.98 13.52
C SER A 50 -21.20 -26.24 13.86
N ARG A 51 -20.32 -26.76 12.98
CA ARG A 51 -19.41 -27.89 13.26
C ARG A 51 -18.30 -27.53 14.24
N GLU A 52 -17.71 -26.35 14.14
CA GLU A 52 -16.74 -25.87 15.14
C GLU A 52 -17.42 -25.66 16.50
N THR A 53 -18.67 -25.19 16.48
CA THR A 53 -19.46 -25.00 17.70
C THR A 53 -19.89 -26.33 18.31
N LEU A 54 -20.30 -27.31 17.49
CA LEU A 54 -20.69 -28.65 17.94
C LEU A 54 -19.48 -29.45 18.42
N ALA A 55 -18.34 -29.38 17.72
CA ALA A 55 -17.09 -30.02 18.17
C ALA A 55 -16.64 -29.46 19.52
N LYS A 56 -16.78 -28.15 19.72
CA LYS A 56 -16.51 -27.50 21.00
C LYS A 56 -17.53 -27.90 22.08
N SER A 57 -18.82 -27.96 21.77
CA SER A 57 -19.83 -28.49 22.71
C SER A 57 -19.66 -29.99 23.01
N ILE A 58 -19.09 -30.78 22.10
CA ILE A 58 -18.74 -32.20 22.33
C ILE A 58 -17.53 -32.28 23.26
N GLU A 59 -16.50 -31.47 23.04
CA GLU A 59 -15.31 -31.38 23.90
C GLU A 59 -15.68 -30.89 25.32
N ASP A 60 -16.59 -29.91 25.39
CA ASP A 60 -17.16 -29.40 26.63
C ASP A 60 -18.05 -30.46 27.30
N PHE A 61 -18.86 -31.23 26.55
CA PHE A 61 -19.72 -32.30 27.10
C PHE A 61 -18.90 -33.52 27.56
N GLU A 62 -17.88 -33.95 26.82
CA GLU A 62 -16.94 -35.00 27.22
C GLU A 62 -16.14 -34.55 28.45
N GLY A 63 -15.74 -33.28 28.53
CA GLY A 63 -15.13 -32.67 29.70
C GLY A 63 -16.06 -32.67 30.91
N THR A 64 -17.29 -32.19 30.74
CA THR A 64 -18.31 -32.12 31.81
C THR A 64 -18.71 -33.52 32.28
N TYR A 65 -18.82 -34.51 31.38
CA TYR A 65 -19.17 -35.89 31.72
C TYR A 65 -18.01 -36.64 32.40
N SER A 66 -16.77 -36.39 31.97
CA SER A 66 -15.57 -36.89 32.65
C SER A 66 -15.44 -36.30 34.05
N GLU A 67 -15.79 -35.03 34.21
CA GLU A 67 -15.83 -34.35 35.51
C GLU A 67 -16.97 -34.86 36.39
N ILE A 68 -18.17 -35.15 35.85
CA ILE A 68 -19.27 -35.77 36.62
C ILE A 68 -18.90 -37.19 37.08
N LEU A 69 -18.22 -37.99 36.23
CA LEU A 69 -17.72 -39.32 36.58
C LEU A 69 -16.59 -39.27 37.63
N VAL A 70 -15.75 -38.23 37.60
CA VAL A 70 -14.68 -38.00 38.57
C VAL A 70 -15.20 -37.40 39.89
N TYR A 71 -16.22 -36.55 39.83
CA TYR A 71 -16.83 -35.88 40.99
C TYR A 71 -17.65 -36.86 41.86
N LEU A 72 -18.10 -37.99 41.30
CA LEU A 72 -18.91 -38.96 42.04
C LEU A 72 -18.11 -40.07 42.76
N GLU A 73 -16.82 -40.31 42.47
CA GLU A 73 -15.98 -41.37 43.11
C GLU A 73 -16.67 -42.75 43.32
N VAL A 74 -17.60 -43.17 42.44
CA VAL A 74 -18.29 -44.46 42.62
C VAL A 74 -17.71 -45.53 41.71
N ASP A 75 -17.09 -46.54 42.32
CA ASP A 75 -16.91 -47.87 41.74
C ASP A 75 -18.27 -48.39 41.25
N THR A 76 -18.43 -48.56 39.93
CA THR A 76 -19.70 -48.90 39.24
C THR A 76 -20.34 -50.21 39.71
N SER A 77 -19.69 -50.94 40.63
CA SER A 77 -20.21 -52.14 41.28
C SER A 77 -21.03 -51.90 42.55
N LEU A 78 -21.12 -50.66 43.07
CA LEU A 78 -21.74 -50.37 44.38
C LEU A 78 -22.86 -49.32 44.38
N TRP A 79 -23.45 -49.03 43.22
CA TRP A 79 -24.68 -48.24 43.18
C TRP A 79 -25.85 -49.04 43.78
N ARG A 80 -26.42 -48.56 44.89
CA ARG A 80 -27.79 -48.92 45.31
C ARG A 80 -28.63 -47.65 45.40
N PRO A 81 -29.79 -47.61 44.74
CA PRO A 81 -30.60 -46.40 44.69
C PRO A 81 -31.42 -46.20 45.98
N PRO A 82 -31.84 -44.95 46.27
CA PRO A 82 -32.90 -44.70 47.23
C PRO A 82 -34.21 -45.30 46.71
N LEU A 83 -35.00 -45.87 47.63
CA LEU A 83 -36.24 -46.60 47.34
C LEU A 83 -37.21 -45.80 46.45
N GLY A 84 -37.40 -46.24 45.20
CA GLY A 84 -38.51 -45.79 44.34
C GLY A 84 -38.27 -45.72 42.83
N ALA A 85 -37.02 -45.67 42.35
CA ALA A 85 -36.74 -45.64 40.91
C ALA A 85 -36.74 -47.06 40.30
N ASP A 86 -37.56 -47.27 39.28
CA ASP A 86 -37.72 -48.56 38.60
C ASP A 86 -36.42 -48.91 37.84
N ASN A 87 -35.83 -50.09 38.10
CA ASN A 87 -34.54 -50.51 37.50
C ASN A 87 -34.53 -50.46 35.96
N ALA A 88 -35.70 -50.50 35.33
CA ALA A 88 -35.86 -50.38 33.88
C ALA A 88 -35.48 -48.99 33.33
N LEU A 89 -35.63 -47.92 34.13
CA LEU A 89 -35.32 -46.54 33.73
C LEU A 89 -33.81 -46.30 33.71
N ILE A 90 -33.09 -46.83 34.71
CA ILE A 90 -31.63 -46.78 34.77
C ILE A 90 -31.00 -47.60 33.64
N GLU A 91 -31.48 -48.83 33.40
CA GLU A 91 -31.02 -49.62 32.25
C GLU A 91 -31.31 -48.95 30.89
N ARG A 92 -32.29 -48.04 30.83
CA ARG A 92 -32.58 -47.29 29.60
C ARG A 92 -31.63 -46.12 29.43
N ILE A 93 -31.34 -45.37 30.50
CA ILE A 93 -30.38 -44.28 30.52
C ILE A 93 -28.97 -44.80 30.17
N ASP A 94 -28.51 -45.88 30.80
CA ASP A 94 -27.20 -46.49 30.50
C ASP A 94 -27.09 -46.95 29.04
N ARG A 95 -28.17 -47.49 28.46
CA ARG A 95 -28.19 -47.88 27.04
C ARG A 95 -28.13 -46.68 26.10
N LEU A 96 -28.79 -45.58 26.44
CA LEU A 96 -28.75 -44.35 25.63
C LEU A 96 -27.37 -43.70 25.68
N PHE A 97 -26.73 -43.68 26.85
CA PHE A 97 -25.35 -43.22 26.98
C PHE A 97 -24.36 -44.09 26.18
N GLY A 98 -24.45 -45.41 26.27
CA GLY A 98 -23.60 -46.29 25.46
C GLY A 98 -23.83 -46.16 23.95
N THR A 99 -25.04 -45.75 23.54
CA THR A 99 -25.35 -45.48 22.13
C THR A 99 -24.76 -44.15 21.66
N LEU A 100 -24.81 -43.11 22.50
CA LEU A 100 -24.16 -41.81 22.23
C LEU A 100 -22.65 -41.97 22.07
N GLU A 101 -21.99 -42.71 22.97
CA GLU A 101 -20.54 -42.94 22.92
C GLU A 101 -20.13 -43.65 21.61
N SER A 102 -20.94 -44.59 21.13
CA SER A 102 -20.72 -45.22 19.83
C SER A 102 -20.90 -44.24 18.65
N LEU A 103 -21.90 -43.37 18.70
CA LEU A 103 -22.18 -42.39 17.65
C LEU A 103 -21.10 -41.31 17.57
N PHE A 104 -20.56 -40.86 18.71
CA PHE A 104 -19.45 -39.92 18.75
C PHE A 104 -18.16 -40.50 18.16
N ASN A 105 -17.84 -41.75 18.49
CA ASN A 105 -16.71 -42.47 17.88
C ASN A 105 -16.88 -42.63 16.36
N ASP A 106 -18.09 -42.96 15.90
CA ASP A 106 -18.40 -43.06 14.48
C ASP A 106 -18.34 -41.69 13.78
N TYR A 107 -18.71 -40.60 14.45
CA TYR A 107 -18.60 -39.24 13.94
C TYR A 107 -17.14 -38.81 13.76
N GLY A 108 -16.29 -39.07 14.75
CA GLY A 108 -14.86 -38.77 14.72
C GLY A 108 -14.08 -39.57 13.68
N ALA A 109 -14.56 -40.77 13.32
CA ALA A 109 -13.93 -41.62 12.31
C ALA A 109 -14.21 -41.19 10.85
N ILE A 110 -15.10 -40.22 10.61
CA ILE A 110 -15.39 -39.73 9.26
C ILE A 110 -14.27 -38.75 8.84
N PRO A 111 -13.66 -38.90 7.65
CA PRO A 111 -12.60 -38.00 7.18
C PRO A 111 -13.13 -36.63 6.72
N ASP A 112 -12.30 -35.59 6.82
CA ASP A 112 -12.71 -34.19 6.58
C ASP A 112 -12.91 -33.83 5.11
N LYS A 113 -12.34 -34.61 4.18
CA LYS A 113 -12.48 -34.36 2.73
C LYS A 113 -12.49 -35.66 1.94
N GLY A 114 -13.50 -35.82 1.07
CA GLY A 114 -13.55 -36.90 0.09
C GLY A 114 -12.68 -36.60 -1.14
N ALA A 115 -12.23 -37.63 -1.85
CA ALA A 115 -11.40 -37.48 -3.05
C ALA A 115 -12.16 -36.85 -4.25
N SER A 116 -13.48 -36.67 -4.14
CA SER A 116 -14.34 -36.03 -5.14
C SER A 116 -15.50 -35.29 -4.46
N LEU A 117 -16.08 -34.30 -5.14
CA LEU A 117 -17.20 -33.50 -4.61
C LEU A 117 -18.44 -34.35 -4.26
N SER A 118 -18.71 -35.42 -5.01
CA SER A 118 -19.79 -36.37 -4.70
C SER A 118 -19.50 -37.19 -3.44
N GLN A 119 -18.23 -37.54 -3.21
CA GLN A 119 -17.83 -38.23 -1.97
C GLN A 119 -17.87 -37.28 -0.78
N THR A 120 -17.41 -36.03 -0.93
CA THR A 120 -17.50 -35.02 0.13
C THR A 120 -18.95 -34.75 0.50
N ARG A 121 -19.85 -34.66 -0.48
CA ARG A 121 -21.29 -34.50 -0.22
C ARG A 121 -21.90 -35.71 0.52
N ALA A 122 -21.54 -36.93 0.14
CA ALA A 122 -21.99 -38.13 0.83
C ALA A 122 -21.43 -38.25 2.26
N LEU A 123 -20.21 -37.76 2.51
CA LEU A 123 -19.62 -37.71 3.87
C LEU A 123 -20.32 -36.65 4.73
N ILE A 124 -20.71 -35.52 4.16
CA ILE A 124 -21.50 -34.47 4.83
C ILE A 124 -22.88 -35.01 5.21
N GLU A 125 -23.59 -35.63 4.26
CA GLU A 125 -24.90 -36.23 4.52
C GLU A 125 -24.82 -37.32 5.60
N ARG A 126 -23.74 -38.12 5.61
CA ARG A 126 -23.51 -39.13 6.64
C ARG A 126 -23.22 -38.53 8.02
N ARG A 127 -22.44 -37.44 8.10
CA ARG A 127 -22.19 -36.73 9.37
C ARG A 127 -23.46 -36.10 9.92
N GLN A 128 -24.23 -35.43 9.07
CA GLN A 128 -25.47 -34.78 9.46
C GLN A 128 -26.50 -35.79 9.98
N ALA A 129 -26.57 -36.98 9.37
CA ALA A 129 -27.41 -38.06 9.88
C ALA A 129 -26.98 -38.61 11.25
N ILE A 130 -25.70 -38.48 11.63
CA ILE A 130 -25.20 -38.86 12.97
C ILE A 130 -25.46 -37.72 13.96
N GLU A 131 -25.27 -36.46 13.56
CA GLU A 131 -25.58 -35.26 14.36
C GLU A 131 -27.07 -35.23 14.76
N ASP A 132 -27.96 -35.48 13.81
CA ASP A 132 -29.40 -35.53 14.07
C ASP A 132 -29.77 -36.65 15.06
N GLN A 133 -29.06 -37.79 15.03
CA GLN A 133 -29.24 -38.89 15.99
C GLN A 133 -28.73 -38.53 17.39
N ILE A 134 -27.59 -37.85 17.47
CA ILE A 134 -27.03 -37.37 18.74
C ILE A 134 -27.98 -36.38 19.40
N VAL A 135 -28.45 -35.37 18.66
CA VAL A 135 -29.41 -34.37 19.18
C VAL A 135 -30.71 -35.04 19.65
N GLY A 136 -31.21 -36.01 18.89
CA GLY A 136 -32.39 -36.78 19.28
C GLY A 136 -32.20 -37.57 20.57
N ILE A 137 -31.07 -38.25 20.74
CA ILE A 137 -30.78 -39.05 21.94
C ILE A 137 -30.50 -38.15 23.15
N SER A 138 -29.79 -37.03 22.97
CA SER A 138 -29.54 -36.06 24.05
C SER A 138 -30.85 -35.44 24.55
N SER A 139 -31.77 -35.10 23.66
CA SER A 139 -33.10 -34.61 24.06
C SER A 139 -33.93 -35.68 24.79
N GLU A 140 -33.82 -36.96 24.41
CA GLU A 140 -34.48 -38.06 25.14
C GLU A 140 -33.86 -38.27 26.54
N LEU A 141 -32.54 -38.09 26.66
CA LEU A 141 -31.81 -38.14 27.93
C LEU A 141 -32.19 -36.98 28.85
N ASP A 142 -32.25 -35.75 28.35
CA ASP A 142 -32.68 -34.58 29.13
C ASP A 142 -34.11 -34.76 29.66
N GLY A 143 -35.03 -35.26 28.83
CA GLY A 143 -36.39 -35.55 29.28
C GLY A 143 -36.48 -36.67 30.33
N LEU A 144 -35.61 -37.68 30.24
CA LEU A 144 -35.52 -38.75 31.24
C LEU A 144 -34.85 -38.29 32.54
N LEU A 145 -33.85 -37.41 32.46
CA LEU A 145 -33.19 -36.82 33.63
C LEU A 145 -34.10 -35.84 34.35
N GLN A 146 -34.88 -35.04 33.62
CA GLN A 146 -35.89 -34.14 34.17
C GLN A 146 -37.03 -34.89 34.88
N THR A 147 -37.41 -36.07 34.38
CA THR A 147 -38.37 -36.94 35.08
C THR A 147 -37.79 -37.60 36.33
N VAL A 148 -36.48 -37.87 36.38
CA VAL A 148 -35.78 -38.30 37.60
C VAL A 148 -35.73 -37.17 38.63
N GLU A 149 -35.48 -35.93 38.19
CA GLU A 149 -35.53 -34.75 39.06
C GLU A 149 -36.94 -34.49 39.61
N GLU A 150 -38.01 -34.64 38.80
CA GLU A 150 -39.40 -34.53 39.26
C GLU A 150 -39.78 -35.60 40.31
N ILE A 151 -39.28 -36.84 40.17
CA ILE A 151 -39.49 -37.91 41.17
C ILE A 151 -38.76 -37.58 42.48
N THR A 152 -37.66 -36.84 42.43
CA THR A 152 -36.92 -36.41 43.63
C THR A 152 -37.50 -35.16 44.31
N HIS A 153 -38.42 -34.43 43.65
CA HIS A 153 -38.96 -33.15 44.15
C HIS A 153 -40.35 -33.22 44.81
N ASP A 154 -41.05 -34.35 44.79
CA ASP A 154 -42.37 -34.46 45.42
C ASP A 154 -42.23 -34.88 46.90
N GLY A 155 -42.11 -33.89 47.78
CA GLY A 155 -42.13 -34.08 49.23
C GLY A 155 -43.46 -34.64 49.72
N ARG A 156 -43.55 -35.98 49.90
CA ARG A 156 -44.40 -36.59 50.93
C ARG A 156 -43.73 -37.79 51.61
N PRO A 157 -43.74 -37.87 52.95
CA PRO A 157 -43.27 -39.03 53.69
C PRO A 157 -44.28 -40.20 53.54
N PRO A 158 -43.85 -41.46 53.73
CA PRO A 158 -44.79 -42.56 53.90
C PRO A 158 -45.51 -42.39 55.25
N ASP A 159 -46.82 -42.15 55.22
CA ASP A 159 -47.65 -42.08 56.42
C ASP A 159 -47.65 -43.42 57.18
N PRO A 160 -47.67 -43.38 58.53
CA PRO A 160 -47.86 -44.55 59.37
C PRO A 160 -49.33 -44.98 59.37
N VAL A 161 -49.56 -46.29 59.41
CA VAL A 161 -50.92 -46.85 59.52
C VAL A 161 -51.43 -46.70 60.97
N VAL A 162 -52.75 -46.40 61.08
CA VAL A 162 -53.73 -46.76 62.13
C VAL A 162 -54.43 -45.57 62.86
N GLU A 163 -55.62 -45.27 62.33
CA GLU A 163 -56.95 -45.11 62.99
C GLU A 163 -57.37 -43.92 63.90
N ILE A 164 -58.44 -43.26 63.40
CA ILE A 164 -59.74 -42.93 64.04
C ILE A 164 -59.94 -41.51 64.69
N THR A 165 -60.96 -40.84 64.11
CA THR A 165 -61.97 -39.89 64.67
C THR A 165 -61.68 -38.41 64.95
N THR A 166 -62.43 -37.60 64.17
CA THR A 166 -63.33 -36.47 64.53
C THR A 166 -62.80 -35.24 65.28
N THR A 167 -63.01 -34.10 64.61
CA THR A 167 -63.36 -32.75 65.10
C THR A 167 -62.38 -31.92 65.94
N ASP A 168 -62.39 -30.64 65.58
CA ASP A 168 -62.24 -29.42 66.39
C ASP A 168 -60.91 -28.66 66.39
N ARG A 169 -61.09 -27.34 66.24
CA ARG A 169 -60.08 -26.26 66.21
C ARG A 169 -59.21 -26.24 67.47
N LEU A 170 -57.91 -25.96 67.29
CA LEU A 170 -57.12 -25.20 68.26
C LEU A 170 -55.97 -24.45 67.57
N ILE A 171 -55.79 -23.20 68.00
CA ILE A 171 -54.71 -22.29 67.59
C ILE A 171 -53.49 -22.63 68.45
N GLU A 172 -52.35 -22.97 67.84
CA GLU A 172 -51.05 -23.05 68.54
C GLU A 172 -50.11 -21.95 68.05
N THR A 173 -49.60 -21.17 69.00
CA THR A 173 -48.56 -20.15 68.82
C THR A 173 -47.18 -20.83 68.74
N HIS A 174 -46.62 -20.96 67.54
CA HIS A 174 -45.21 -21.33 67.35
C HIS A 174 -44.32 -20.14 67.78
N THR A 175 -43.35 -20.40 68.66
CA THR A 175 -42.25 -19.46 68.97
C THR A 175 -41.31 -19.41 67.78
N LYS A 176 -41.12 -18.23 67.19
CA LYS A 176 -40.20 -17.97 66.07
C LYS A 176 -38.75 -18.31 66.44
N SER A 177 -38.00 -18.94 65.54
CA SER A 177 -36.58 -19.30 65.73
C SER A 177 -35.66 -18.07 65.79
N SER A 178 -34.66 -18.11 66.68
CA SER A 178 -33.59 -17.10 66.78
C SER A 178 -32.28 -17.52 66.10
N ASP A 179 -32.30 -18.55 65.25
CA ASP A 179 -31.10 -19.04 64.57
C ASP A 179 -30.84 -18.31 63.25
N ALA A 180 -29.76 -17.52 63.22
CA ALA A 180 -29.29 -16.76 62.07
C ALA A 180 -28.03 -17.36 61.41
N THR A 181 -27.76 -18.66 61.56
CA THR A 181 -26.57 -19.30 60.97
C THR A 181 -26.81 -19.84 59.56
N LEU A 182 -25.75 -19.89 58.75
CA LEU A 182 -25.72 -20.66 57.49
C LEU A 182 -25.32 -22.11 57.78
N SER A 183 -25.97 -23.06 57.12
CA SER A 183 -25.62 -24.49 57.13
C SER A 183 -24.59 -24.83 56.04
N GLU A 184 -24.58 -24.06 54.95
CA GLU A 184 -23.66 -24.25 53.82
C GLU A 184 -23.36 -22.92 53.10
N LEU A 185 -22.17 -22.82 52.49
CA LEU A 185 -21.79 -21.75 51.57
C LEU A 185 -20.88 -22.34 50.48
N ARG A 186 -21.38 -22.45 49.26
CA ARG A 186 -20.64 -22.90 48.07
C ARG A 186 -20.24 -21.71 47.19
N ILE A 187 -19.18 -21.86 46.41
CA ILE A 187 -18.66 -20.84 45.49
C ILE A 187 -18.32 -21.47 44.14
N SER A 188 -18.36 -20.70 43.04
CA SER A 188 -18.05 -21.18 41.68
C SER A 188 -16.56 -21.38 41.45
N GLU A 189 -15.75 -20.42 41.90
CA GLU A 189 -14.32 -20.35 41.57
C GLU A 189 -13.45 -20.13 42.82
N GLY A 190 -12.30 -20.82 42.89
CA GLY A 190 -11.40 -20.78 44.05
C GLY A 190 -11.74 -21.79 45.16
N SER A 191 -11.06 -21.69 46.31
CA SER A 191 -11.17 -22.68 47.39
C SER A 191 -11.72 -22.08 48.68
N LEU A 192 -12.88 -22.55 49.11
CA LEU A 192 -13.54 -22.17 50.36
C LEU A 192 -13.92 -23.41 51.18
N ARG A 193 -13.49 -23.46 52.45
CA ARG A 193 -13.97 -24.45 53.42
C ARG A 193 -14.87 -23.74 54.43
N PHE A 194 -16.17 -23.96 54.31
CA PHE A 194 -17.17 -23.32 55.15
C PHE A 194 -17.19 -23.91 56.56
N ASP A 195 -17.30 -23.04 57.57
CA ASP A 195 -17.50 -23.35 58.98
C ASP A 195 -18.58 -22.39 59.54
N PRO A 196 -19.72 -22.90 60.06
CA PRO A 196 -20.83 -22.05 60.51
C PRO A 196 -20.46 -21.08 61.64
N ASP A 197 -19.39 -21.35 62.40
CA ASP A 197 -18.89 -20.48 63.47
C ASP A 197 -17.93 -19.38 62.95
N ARG A 198 -17.43 -19.51 61.72
CA ARG A 198 -16.54 -18.54 61.08
C ARG A 198 -17.32 -17.58 60.16
N THR A 199 -17.12 -16.28 60.36
CA THR A 199 -17.83 -15.22 59.62
C THR A 199 -16.97 -14.49 58.59
N LYS A 200 -15.70 -14.86 58.40
CA LYS A 200 -14.80 -14.20 57.45
C LYS A 200 -14.04 -15.22 56.60
N TYR A 201 -14.10 -15.04 55.29
CA TYR A 201 -13.51 -15.93 54.30
C TYR A 201 -12.73 -15.14 53.26
N GLU A 202 -11.67 -15.74 52.73
CA GLU A 202 -10.84 -15.17 51.67
C GLU A 202 -10.78 -16.15 50.50
N VAL A 203 -11.02 -15.65 49.29
CA VAL A 203 -11.00 -16.41 48.04
C VAL A 203 -10.08 -15.68 47.05
N ARG A 204 -9.16 -16.41 46.43
CA ARG A 204 -8.24 -15.86 45.42
C ARG A 204 -8.64 -16.39 44.04
N LEU A 205 -8.75 -15.47 43.09
CA LEU A 205 -9.11 -15.76 41.70
C LEU A 205 -7.96 -15.40 40.77
N GLU A 206 -7.81 -16.16 39.70
CA GLU A 206 -6.89 -15.85 38.59
C GLU A 206 -7.38 -14.64 37.79
N ASN A 207 -6.50 -14.06 36.96
CA ASN A 207 -6.79 -12.80 36.27
C ASN A 207 -7.90 -12.94 35.22
N ASP A 208 -8.08 -14.10 34.60
CA ASP A 208 -9.08 -14.38 33.57
C ASP A 208 -10.51 -14.55 34.12
N ILE A 209 -10.68 -14.68 35.44
CA ILE A 209 -11.98 -14.90 36.08
C ILE A 209 -12.71 -13.56 36.32
N GLY A 210 -13.66 -13.21 35.46
CA GLY A 210 -14.47 -11.98 35.54
C GLY A 210 -15.83 -12.11 36.26
N ILE A 211 -16.23 -13.34 36.59
CA ILE A 211 -17.54 -13.70 37.17
C ILE A 211 -17.34 -14.60 38.40
N PHE A 212 -18.09 -14.39 39.48
CA PHE A 212 -18.04 -15.18 40.71
C PHE A 212 -19.44 -15.45 41.26
N GLU A 213 -19.77 -16.72 41.49
CA GLU A 213 -21.08 -17.14 41.99
C GLU A 213 -20.98 -17.78 43.37
N LEU A 214 -22.04 -17.63 44.17
CA LEU A 214 -22.11 -18.18 45.52
C LEU A 214 -23.53 -18.65 45.89
N TRP A 215 -23.60 -19.77 46.60
CA TRP A 215 -24.85 -20.42 47.03
C TRP A 215 -24.86 -20.62 48.55
N PRO A 216 -25.40 -19.67 49.32
CA PRO A 216 -25.55 -19.78 50.77
C PRO A 216 -26.86 -20.48 51.15
N VAL A 217 -26.81 -21.36 52.16
CA VAL A 217 -27.99 -22.09 52.69
C VAL A 217 -28.17 -21.75 54.16
N THR A 218 -29.36 -21.32 54.57
CA THR A 218 -29.67 -21.05 55.99
C THR A 218 -29.86 -22.33 56.79
N ASN A 219 -29.53 -22.30 58.09
CA ASN A 219 -29.74 -23.45 58.98
C ASN A 219 -31.23 -23.69 59.32
N THR A 220 -32.07 -22.67 59.16
CA THR A 220 -33.52 -22.78 59.34
C THR A 220 -34.28 -22.25 58.13
N ALA A 221 -35.36 -22.96 57.74
CA ALA A 221 -36.12 -22.66 56.52
C ALA A 221 -36.83 -21.29 56.52
N ASN A 222 -37.00 -20.67 57.70
CA ASN A 222 -37.69 -19.38 57.85
C ASN A 222 -36.73 -18.19 58.04
N ALA A 223 -35.41 -18.41 57.96
CA ALA A 223 -34.41 -17.35 57.96
C ALA A 223 -34.21 -16.78 56.54
N THR A 224 -33.89 -15.50 56.43
CA THR A 224 -33.69 -14.79 55.15
C THR A 224 -32.25 -14.32 54.98
N ILE A 225 -31.74 -14.30 53.74
CA ILE A 225 -30.38 -13.83 53.41
C ILE A 225 -30.48 -12.56 52.55
N ALA A 226 -29.72 -11.53 52.91
CA ALA A 226 -29.48 -10.35 52.07
C ALA A 226 -27.99 -10.30 51.69
N VAL A 227 -27.70 -10.11 50.41
CA VAL A 227 -26.33 -10.09 49.88
C VAL A 227 -25.99 -8.71 49.34
N THR A 228 -24.79 -8.23 49.65
CA THR A 228 -24.21 -7.01 49.05
C THR A 228 -22.79 -7.31 48.60
N ALA A 229 -22.36 -6.70 47.49
CA ALA A 229 -20.99 -6.78 46.99
C ALA A 229 -20.44 -5.37 46.78
N GLU A 230 -19.33 -5.06 47.44
CA GLU A 230 -18.66 -3.77 47.39
C GLU A 230 -17.22 -3.97 46.91
N SER A 231 -16.82 -3.28 45.84
CA SER A 231 -15.43 -3.24 45.40
C SER A 231 -14.67 -2.13 46.13
N SER A 232 -13.35 -2.28 46.29
CA SER A 232 -12.52 -1.28 46.98
C SER A 232 -12.49 0.11 46.34
N ASP A 233 -12.99 0.27 45.11
CA ASP A 233 -12.98 1.51 44.32
C ASP A 233 -14.34 2.25 44.32
N ASP A 234 -15.17 2.07 45.36
CA ASP A 234 -16.45 2.77 45.61
C ASP A 234 -17.54 2.54 44.54
N HIS A 235 -17.36 1.55 43.67
CA HIS A 235 -18.35 1.08 42.71
C HIS A 235 -18.99 -0.22 43.21
N ARG A 236 -20.33 -0.30 43.18
CA ARG A 236 -21.07 -1.53 43.51
C ARG A 236 -20.87 -2.53 42.37
N ALA A 237 -20.40 -3.74 42.69
CA ALA A 237 -20.38 -4.82 41.70
C ALA A 237 -21.82 -5.20 41.32
N ASP A 238 -22.02 -5.57 40.06
CA ASP A 238 -23.33 -6.00 39.56
C ASP A 238 -23.69 -7.33 40.24
N LEU A 239 -24.85 -7.35 40.90
CA LEU A 239 -25.32 -8.47 41.70
C LEU A 239 -26.69 -8.92 41.21
N GLU A 240 -26.75 -10.15 40.71
CA GLU A 240 -27.98 -10.81 40.28
C GLU A 240 -28.28 -11.98 41.23
N SER A 241 -29.58 -12.26 41.46
CA SER A 241 -30.01 -13.41 42.27
C SER A 241 -30.96 -14.31 41.49
N GLU A 242 -30.64 -15.60 41.41
CA GLU A 242 -31.43 -16.60 40.71
C GLU A 242 -31.40 -17.94 41.47
N HIS A 243 -32.56 -18.58 41.66
CA HIS A 243 -32.70 -19.91 42.27
C HIS A 243 -31.93 -20.17 43.60
N GLY A 244 -31.69 -19.12 44.41
CA GLY A 244 -30.95 -19.24 45.69
C GLY A 244 -29.43 -19.10 45.57
N GLY A 245 -28.91 -18.90 44.36
CA GLY A 245 -27.55 -18.44 44.09
C GLY A 245 -27.48 -16.92 43.87
N TYR A 246 -26.29 -16.37 44.02
CA TYR A 246 -25.97 -14.98 43.73
C TYR A 246 -24.77 -14.91 42.79
N THR A 247 -24.91 -14.18 41.70
CA THR A 247 -23.85 -13.99 40.69
C THR A 247 -23.32 -12.57 40.80
N VAL A 248 -22.00 -12.46 40.98
CA VAL A 248 -21.25 -11.20 40.97
C VAL A 248 -20.53 -11.11 39.63
N SER A 249 -21.00 -10.24 38.74
CA SER A 249 -20.39 -9.97 37.44
C SER A 249 -19.52 -8.71 37.48
N ASN A 250 -18.66 -8.53 36.47
CA ASN A 250 -17.77 -7.37 36.35
C ASN A 250 -16.77 -7.22 37.52
N LEU A 251 -16.28 -8.32 38.10
CA LEU A 251 -15.26 -8.27 39.15
C LEU A 251 -14.03 -7.51 38.67
N LYS A 252 -13.77 -6.34 39.23
CA LYS A 252 -12.53 -5.61 38.92
C LYS A 252 -11.34 -6.33 39.55
N VAL A 253 -10.18 -6.15 38.94
CA VAL A 253 -8.90 -6.60 39.52
C VAL A 253 -8.72 -5.93 40.88
N GLY A 254 -8.35 -6.70 41.91
CA GLY A 254 -8.29 -6.20 43.28
C GLY A 254 -9.26 -6.92 44.22
N ILE A 255 -9.63 -6.24 45.32
CA ILE A 255 -10.45 -6.82 46.39
C ILE A 255 -11.92 -6.43 46.22
N THR A 256 -12.79 -7.43 46.24
CA THR A 256 -14.24 -7.28 46.33
C THR A 256 -14.72 -7.94 47.61
N GLU A 257 -15.43 -7.20 48.46
CA GLU A 257 -16.02 -7.72 49.70
C GLU A 257 -17.49 -8.02 49.50
N ILE A 258 -17.89 -9.27 49.69
CA ILE A 258 -19.26 -9.74 49.60
C ILE A 258 -19.77 -10.00 51.02
N SER A 259 -20.87 -9.35 51.39
CA SER A 259 -21.50 -9.51 52.70
C SER A 259 -22.81 -10.28 52.58
N LEU A 260 -22.98 -11.30 53.43
CA LEU A 260 -24.14 -12.18 53.52
C LEU A 260 -24.80 -11.98 54.88
N ASN A 261 -25.85 -11.17 54.94
CA ASN A 261 -26.58 -10.89 56.17
C ASN A 261 -27.76 -11.86 56.34
N VAL A 262 -27.64 -12.79 57.28
CA VAL A 262 -28.70 -13.75 57.63
C VAL A 262 -29.55 -13.17 58.76
N THR A 263 -30.86 -13.14 58.57
CA THR A 263 -31.83 -12.71 59.60
C THR A 263 -32.71 -13.89 60.00
N ALA A 264 -32.77 -14.21 61.29
CA ALA A 264 -33.57 -15.30 61.84
C ALA A 264 -35.08 -15.02 61.74
N GLU A 265 -35.91 -16.05 61.94
CA GLU A 265 -37.37 -15.97 61.87
C GLU A 265 -37.98 -14.99 62.90
N ASP A 266 -37.31 -14.78 64.04
CA ASP A 266 -37.67 -13.81 65.06
C ASP A 266 -37.55 -12.34 64.61
N LEU A 267 -36.94 -12.07 63.45
CA LEU A 267 -36.67 -10.76 62.85
C LEU A 267 -35.79 -9.82 63.70
N SER A 268 -35.18 -10.33 64.76
CA SER A 268 -34.36 -9.56 65.71
C SER A 268 -32.92 -10.06 65.81
N THR A 269 -32.68 -11.34 65.52
CA THR A 269 -31.37 -11.96 65.54
C THR A 269 -30.80 -12.00 64.11
N SER A 270 -29.61 -11.44 63.90
CA SER A 270 -28.91 -11.50 62.61
C SER A 270 -27.44 -11.90 62.76
N LYS A 271 -26.86 -12.49 61.71
CA LYS A 271 -25.44 -12.86 61.61
C LYS A 271 -24.95 -12.58 60.20
N THR A 272 -23.84 -11.85 60.08
CA THR A 272 -23.24 -11.52 58.78
C THR A 272 -22.01 -12.37 58.52
N TYR A 273 -21.92 -12.95 57.32
CA TYR A 273 -20.73 -13.62 56.80
C TYR A 273 -20.09 -12.74 55.72
N TYR A 274 -18.77 -12.62 55.73
CA TYR A 274 -17.99 -11.82 54.78
C TYR A 274 -17.12 -12.74 53.93
N VAL A 275 -17.18 -12.57 52.61
CA VAL A 275 -16.34 -13.25 51.62
C VAL A 275 -15.53 -12.19 50.89
N THR A 276 -14.23 -12.15 51.15
CA THR A 276 -13.28 -11.27 50.49
C THR A 276 -12.71 -11.99 49.27
N VAL A 277 -13.10 -11.56 48.08
CA VAL A 277 -12.62 -12.09 46.80
C VAL A 277 -11.49 -11.21 46.29
N SER A 278 -10.33 -11.78 46.00
CA SER A 278 -9.20 -11.06 45.40
C SER A 278 -8.88 -11.60 44.01
N ARG A 279 -9.18 -10.82 42.96
CA ARG A 279 -8.85 -11.15 41.56
C ARG A 279 -7.45 -10.66 41.21
N ALA A 280 -6.60 -11.53 40.68
CA ALA A 280 -5.24 -11.20 40.28
C ALA A 280 -5.20 -10.23 39.09
N ALA A 281 -4.12 -9.43 39.01
CA ALA A 281 -3.85 -8.53 37.88
C ALA A 281 -3.01 -9.26 36.81
N SER A 282 -3.19 -8.94 35.53
CA SER A 282 -2.43 -9.54 34.43
C SER A 282 -0.93 -9.26 34.54
N ASP A 283 -0.11 -10.26 34.22
CA ASP A 283 1.36 -10.18 34.18
C ASP A 283 1.94 -10.04 32.77
N ASN A 284 1.10 -9.94 31.73
CA ASN A 284 1.53 -9.85 30.34
C ASN A 284 1.98 -8.43 29.95
N ALA A 285 3.30 -8.23 29.90
CA ALA A 285 3.95 -6.97 29.52
C ALA A 285 4.40 -6.93 28.04
N ARG A 286 3.90 -7.77 27.14
CA ARG A 286 4.42 -7.85 25.75
C ARG A 286 3.77 -6.84 24.81
N LEU A 287 4.48 -6.45 23.75
CA LEU A 287 3.88 -5.79 22.58
C LEU A 287 3.26 -6.83 21.63
N LYS A 288 2.19 -6.45 20.95
CA LYS A 288 1.53 -7.19 19.86
C LYS A 288 2.06 -6.78 18.49
N SER A 289 2.43 -5.50 18.33
CA SER A 289 2.97 -4.96 17.08
C SER A 289 3.97 -3.84 17.34
N LEU A 290 4.92 -3.65 16.41
CA LEU A 290 5.86 -2.54 16.34
C LEU A 290 6.20 -2.30 14.85
N ASP A 291 6.09 -1.06 14.38
CA ASP A 291 6.29 -0.68 12.98
C ASP A 291 6.91 0.72 12.88
N LEU A 292 7.65 0.99 11.79
CA LEU A 292 8.29 2.26 11.48
C LEU A 292 7.77 2.80 10.15
N SER A 293 7.59 4.12 10.04
CA SER A 293 7.19 4.78 8.79
C SER A 293 8.22 4.64 7.67
N ILE A 294 9.48 4.36 8.01
CA ILE A 294 10.59 4.14 7.07
C ILE A 294 11.64 3.22 7.69
N GLY A 295 12.28 2.38 6.86
CA GLY A 295 13.24 1.36 7.29
C GLY A 295 12.64 -0.04 7.35
N ASP A 296 13.48 -1.08 7.22
CA ASP A 296 13.03 -2.49 7.24
C ASP A 296 13.09 -3.02 8.69
N LEU A 297 11.98 -2.89 9.43
CA LEU A 297 11.80 -3.50 10.74
C LEU A 297 10.77 -4.62 10.65
N ARG A 298 11.20 -5.86 10.95
CA ARG A 298 10.32 -7.02 11.06
C ARG A 298 10.15 -7.39 12.52
N PHE A 299 8.99 -7.07 13.09
CA PHE A 299 8.73 -7.27 14.51
C PHE A 299 8.51 -8.74 14.87
N ASP A 300 9.14 -9.16 15.97
CA ASP A 300 8.92 -10.44 16.65
C ASP A 300 8.70 -10.16 18.15
N THR A 301 7.63 -10.72 18.71
CA THR A 301 7.26 -10.53 20.12
C THR A 301 8.32 -10.97 21.12
N GLU A 302 9.21 -11.90 20.75
CA GLU A 302 10.30 -12.42 21.60
C GLU A 302 11.61 -11.62 21.44
N VAL A 303 11.69 -10.70 20.48
CA VAL A 303 12.89 -9.89 20.22
C VAL A 303 12.73 -8.51 20.86
N ALA A 304 13.64 -8.18 21.77
CA ALA A 304 13.62 -6.95 22.56
C ALA A 304 14.50 -5.82 21.98
N GLN A 305 15.37 -6.11 21.00
CA GLN A 305 16.33 -5.15 20.46
C GLN A 305 16.32 -5.17 18.94
N TYR A 306 16.24 -3.99 18.34
CA TYR A 306 16.21 -3.79 16.90
C TYR A 306 17.24 -2.74 16.50
N GLU A 307 17.92 -2.98 15.38
CA GLU A 307 18.81 -2.02 14.73
C GLU A 307 18.28 -1.76 13.32
N VAL A 308 18.01 -0.50 13.00
CA VAL A 308 17.43 -0.09 11.72
C VAL A 308 18.28 1.03 11.15
N GLN A 309 18.73 0.85 9.91
CA GLN A 309 19.33 1.93 9.15
C GLN A 309 18.28 2.58 8.25
N ILE A 310 18.25 3.90 8.28
CA ILE A 310 17.32 4.70 7.49
C ILE A 310 18.12 5.59 6.52
N PRO A 311 17.48 6.04 5.43
CA PRO A 311 18.06 7.04 4.55
C PRO A 311 18.50 8.29 5.32
N TRP A 312 19.60 8.88 4.90
CA TRP A 312 20.22 10.01 5.58
C TRP A 312 19.43 11.32 5.42
N ASP A 313 18.55 11.42 4.42
CA ASP A 313 17.60 12.51 4.15
C ASP A 313 16.32 12.40 4.98
N THR A 314 16.17 11.36 5.80
CA THR A 314 14.98 11.18 6.65
C THR A 314 14.98 12.19 7.78
N GLU A 315 14.12 13.21 7.68
CA GLU A 315 13.91 14.20 8.74
C GLU A 315 12.81 13.80 9.71
N GLU A 316 11.86 12.98 9.27
CA GLU A 316 10.72 12.55 10.08
C GLU A 316 10.66 11.04 10.23
N LEU A 317 10.34 10.58 11.45
CA LEU A 317 10.14 9.17 11.75
C LEU A 317 8.93 9.00 12.66
N THR A 318 7.99 8.15 12.24
CA THR A 318 6.88 7.71 13.09
C THR A 318 7.04 6.24 13.44
N THR A 319 7.03 5.91 14.72
CA THR A 319 6.95 4.54 15.23
C THR A 319 5.53 4.25 15.71
N ARG A 320 4.96 3.10 15.36
CA ARG A 320 3.64 2.65 15.82
C ARG A 320 3.78 1.33 16.57
N PHE A 321 3.03 1.13 17.64
CA PHE A 321 3.04 -0.10 18.45
C PHE A 321 1.72 -0.31 19.19
N SER A 322 1.47 -1.55 19.60
CA SER A 322 0.30 -1.91 20.42
C SER A 322 0.68 -2.96 21.46
N THR A 323 0.02 -2.96 22.63
CA THR A 323 0.25 -3.96 23.69
C THR A 323 -0.52 -5.26 23.42
N ALA A 324 0.02 -6.38 23.89
CA ALA A 324 -0.66 -7.67 23.85
C ALA A 324 -1.84 -7.75 24.83
N HIS A 325 -1.79 -6.97 25.93
CA HIS A 325 -2.86 -6.86 26.91
C HIS A 325 -3.34 -5.40 27.01
N CYS A 326 -4.64 -5.16 26.89
CA CYS A 326 -5.23 -3.82 26.79
C CYS A 326 -5.09 -2.98 28.09
N ALA A 327 -4.91 -3.64 29.24
CA ALA A 327 -4.67 -2.96 30.52
C ALA A 327 -3.17 -2.78 30.87
N ALA A 328 -2.25 -3.19 29.98
CA ALA A 328 -0.83 -2.89 30.15
C ALA A 328 -0.57 -1.41 29.80
N THR A 329 0.26 -0.74 30.60
CA THR A 329 0.64 0.66 30.35
C THR A 329 1.96 0.72 29.60
N VAL A 330 2.13 1.75 28.77
CA VAL A 330 3.35 1.96 27.99
C VAL A 330 3.94 3.32 28.31
N GLU A 331 5.21 3.32 28.68
CA GLU A 331 6.02 4.52 28.74
C GLU A 331 7.05 4.44 27.62
N ALA A 332 7.03 5.41 26.72
CA ALA A 332 8.04 5.48 25.68
C ALA A 332 8.96 6.66 25.88
N SER A 333 10.23 6.46 25.54
CA SER A 333 11.23 7.49 25.63
C SER A 333 12.17 7.48 24.43
N VAL A 334 12.57 8.66 24.00
CA VAL A 334 13.49 8.83 22.88
C VAL A 334 14.77 9.49 23.38
N VAL A 335 15.92 8.90 23.03
CA VAL A 335 17.24 9.48 23.22
C VAL A 335 17.80 9.85 21.85
N LEU A 336 17.96 11.15 21.63
CA LEU A 336 18.52 11.70 20.40
C LEU A 336 20.06 11.81 20.47
N PRO A 337 20.77 11.75 19.34
CA PRO A 337 22.22 11.95 19.27
C PRO A 337 22.69 13.20 20.02
N GLY A 338 23.75 13.05 20.82
CA GLY A 338 24.35 14.14 21.60
C GLY A 338 23.57 14.56 22.84
N GLN A 339 22.39 13.99 23.09
CA GLN A 339 21.61 14.23 24.30
C GLN A 339 21.84 13.13 25.34
N LYS A 340 21.94 13.53 26.60
CA LYS A 340 22.12 12.59 27.73
C LYS A 340 20.80 12.14 28.37
N ASN A 341 19.71 12.85 28.10
CA ASN A 341 18.43 12.61 28.76
C ASN A 341 17.41 12.12 27.74
N ALA A 342 16.60 11.13 28.13
CA ALA A 342 15.51 10.63 27.33
C ALA A 342 14.28 11.56 27.45
N TYR A 343 13.59 11.79 26.34
CA TYR A 343 12.31 12.50 26.30
C TYR A 343 11.18 11.51 26.55
N ALA A 344 10.48 11.62 27.68
CA ALA A 344 9.27 10.84 27.91
C ALA A 344 8.13 11.37 27.03
N LEU A 345 7.44 10.47 26.34
CA LEU A 345 6.31 10.77 25.47
C LEU A 345 5.06 10.11 26.03
N ASN A 346 3.98 10.87 26.18
CA ASN A 346 2.66 10.29 26.47
C ASN A 346 2.21 9.51 25.24
N THR A 347 1.86 8.24 25.43
CA THR A 347 1.47 7.33 24.35
C THR A 347 -0.04 7.10 24.36
N ASP A 348 -0.83 8.19 24.34
CA ASP A 348 -2.30 8.11 24.34
C ASP A 348 -2.88 7.48 23.05
N GLY A 349 -2.04 7.01 22.12
CA GLY A 349 -2.46 6.39 20.85
C GLY A 349 -1.49 5.38 20.23
N GLY A 350 -0.53 4.82 20.99
CA GLY A 350 0.37 3.77 20.45
C GLY A 350 1.27 4.22 19.28
N ALA A 351 1.60 5.52 19.19
CA ALA A 351 2.50 6.04 18.18
C ALA A 351 3.41 7.16 18.71
N ILE A 352 4.59 7.28 18.11
CA ILE A 352 5.63 8.28 18.42
C ILE A 352 6.09 8.89 17.12
N SER A 353 6.03 10.21 16.99
CA SER A 353 6.55 10.93 15.83
C SER A 353 7.70 11.85 16.23
N ILE A 354 8.77 11.83 15.45
CA ILE A 354 9.94 12.70 15.57
C ILE A 354 10.02 13.51 14.28
N SER A 355 9.79 14.82 14.35
CA SER A 355 9.69 15.71 13.17
C SER A 355 11.00 16.47 12.85
N ALA A 356 12.14 15.99 13.34
CA ALA A 356 13.49 16.53 13.11
C ALA A 356 14.55 15.55 13.62
N LEU A 357 14.61 14.36 13.02
CA LEU A 357 15.49 13.28 13.46
C LEU A 357 16.97 13.65 13.26
N PRO A 358 17.83 13.71 14.29
CA PRO A 358 19.22 14.14 14.11
C PRO A 358 20.08 13.05 13.47
N GLU A 359 21.19 13.45 12.87
CA GLU A 359 22.25 12.54 12.41
C GLU A 359 22.84 11.73 13.57
N GLY A 360 23.07 10.44 13.33
CA GLY A 360 23.61 9.48 14.28
C GLY A 360 22.56 8.50 14.81
N ASN A 361 22.88 7.84 15.92
CA ASN A 361 22.01 6.85 16.52
C ASN A 361 20.97 7.51 17.42
N SER A 362 19.72 7.44 17.00
CA SER A 362 18.56 7.72 17.84
C SER A 362 18.09 6.41 18.48
N VAL A 363 17.88 6.40 19.79
CA VAL A 363 17.43 5.21 20.52
C VAL A 363 16.02 5.46 21.01
N LEU A 364 15.07 4.67 20.52
CA LEU A 364 13.72 4.61 21.03
C LEU A 364 13.62 3.45 22.02
N ALA A 365 13.23 3.75 23.25
CA ALA A 365 12.97 2.76 24.29
C ALA A 365 11.47 2.77 24.64
N ILE A 366 10.84 1.61 24.54
CA ILE A 366 9.43 1.39 24.87
C ILE A 366 9.41 0.47 26.08
N HIS A 367 9.00 1.00 27.22
CA HIS A 367 8.81 0.28 28.47
C HIS A 367 7.34 -0.09 28.61
N VAL A 368 7.04 -1.38 28.64
CA VAL A 368 5.69 -1.89 28.85
C VAL A 368 5.60 -2.43 30.27
N THR A 369 4.58 -1.98 31.02
CA THR A 369 4.27 -2.46 32.37
C THR A 369 2.95 -3.20 32.32
N ALA A 370 2.93 -4.47 32.75
CA ALA A 370 1.70 -5.24 32.84
C ALA A 370 0.75 -4.64 33.90
N GLN A 371 -0.51 -5.06 33.86
CA GLN A 371 -1.55 -4.56 34.77
C GLN A 371 -1.20 -4.75 36.26
N ASN A 372 -0.39 -5.77 36.60
CA ASN A 372 0.07 -6.02 37.96
C ASN A 372 1.09 -4.99 38.49
N GLY A 373 1.59 -4.08 37.65
CA GLY A 373 2.58 -3.06 38.00
C GLY A 373 3.98 -3.59 38.32
N GLY A 374 4.20 -4.91 38.27
CA GLY A 374 5.47 -5.56 38.64
C GLY A 374 6.16 -6.30 37.49
N SER A 375 5.40 -6.82 36.54
CA SER A 375 5.94 -7.45 35.32
C SER A 375 6.16 -6.37 34.27
N THR A 376 7.38 -6.28 33.74
CA THR A 376 7.76 -5.28 32.74
C THR A 376 8.55 -5.92 31.59
N GLN A 377 8.49 -5.30 30.42
CA GLN A 377 9.28 -5.66 29.25
C GLN A 377 9.74 -4.41 28.51
N ASP A 378 11.03 -4.37 28.17
CA ASP A 378 11.63 -3.28 27.40
C ASP A 378 11.83 -3.71 25.94
N TYR A 379 11.48 -2.81 25.03
CA TYR A 379 11.82 -2.89 23.61
C TYR A 379 12.67 -1.68 23.23
N VAL A 380 13.81 -1.94 22.59
CA VAL A 380 14.77 -0.90 22.18
C VAL A 380 14.95 -0.94 20.68
N VAL A 381 14.64 0.17 20.01
CA VAL A 381 14.88 0.37 18.58
C VAL A 381 15.99 1.41 18.42
N THR A 382 17.13 0.97 17.92
CA THR A 382 18.24 1.86 17.54
C THR A 382 18.10 2.20 16.06
N VAL A 383 17.78 3.45 15.78
CA VAL A 383 17.67 3.99 14.44
C VAL A 383 18.93 4.79 14.12
N THR A 384 19.67 4.36 13.11
CA THR A 384 20.86 5.06 12.64
C THR A 384 20.52 5.90 11.41
N ARG A 385 20.52 7.22 11.58
CA ARG A 385 20.54 8.19 10.47
C ARG A 385 22.01 8.47 10.14
N PRO A 386 22.54 8.13 8.95
CA PRO A 386 23.90 8.50 8.57
C PRO A 386 24.10 10.01 8.62
N ALA A 387 25.31 10.47 8.94
CA ALA A 387 25.64 11.88 8.81
C ALA A 387 25.70 12.28 7.34
N ALA A 388 25.20 13.47 6.99
CA ALA A 388 25.49 14.06 5.69
C ALA A 388 27.01 14.22 5.60
N ALA A 389 27.66 13.49 4.69
CA ALA A 389 29.07 13.70 4.44
C ALA A 389 29.26 15.17 4.05
N LYS A 390 30.10 15.93 4.79
CA LYS A 390 30.53 17.27 4.39
C LYS A 390 31.41 17.14 3.16
N THR A 391 30.75 16.92 2.04
CA THR A 391 31.35 16.64 0.77
C THR A 391 31.67 17.99 0.17
N ASN A 392 32.93 18.16 -0.24
CA ASN A 392 33.22 19.27 -1.12
C ASN A 392 32.59 18.92 -2.48
N HIS A 393 31.38 19.43 -2.72
CA HIS A 393 30.62 19.13 -3.94
C HIS A 393 31.34 19.55 -5.22
N VAL A 394 32.23 20.55 -5.16
CA VAL A 394 33.09 20.90 -6.30
C VAL A 394 34.12 19.80 -6.59
N VAL A 395 34.71 19.22 -5.55
CA VAL A 395 35.65 18.07 -5.67
C VAL A 395 34.90 16.83 -6.17
N LEU A 396 33.71 16.54 -5.63
CA LEU A 396 32.87 15.44 -6.10
C LEU A 396 32.49 15.62 -7.58
N MET A 397 32.14 16.82 -8.01
CA MET A 397 31.83 17.11 -9.40
C MET A 397 33.01 16.79 -10.32
N TRP A 398 34.23 17.23 -9.98
CA TRP A 398 35.41 16.92 -10.78
C TRP A 398 35.81 15.45 -10.72
N SER A 399 35.59 14.76 -9.59
CA SER A 399 35.83 13.32 -9.52
C SER A 399 34.87 12.53 -10.42
N LEU A 400 33.61 12.96 -10.56
CA LEU A 400 32.67 12.40 -11.52
C LEU A 400 33.13 12.60 -12.96
N VAL A 401 33.65 13.78 -13.31
CA VAL A 401 34.24 14.03 -14.64
C VAL A 401 35.42 13.08 -14.89
N ALA A 402 36.31 12.90 -13.91
CA ALA A 402 37.43 11.97 -14.02
C ALA A 402 36.99 10.51 -14.20
N GLN A 403 35.90 10.11 -13.53
CA GLN A 403 35.29 8.78 -13.62
C GLN A 403 34.44 8.55 -14.88
N ASP A 404 34.32 9.54 -15.76
CA ASP A 404 33.47 9.53 -16.96
C ASP A 404 31.96 9.66 -16.75
N ASP A 405 31.51 10.06 -15.55
CA ASP A 405 30.11 10.34 -15.27
C ASP A 405 29.78 11.82 -15.53
N LEU A 406 29.82 12.22 -16.81
CA LEU A 406 29.50 13.61 -17.21
C LEU A 406 28.05 14.00 -16.92
N ALA A 407 27.12 13.03 -16.93
CA ALA A 407 25.72 13.29 -16.59
C ALA A 407 25.55 13.59 -15.10
N GLY A 408 26.24 12.84 -14.22
CA GLY A 408 26.27 13.14 -12.78
C GLY A 408 26.96 14.47 -12.50
N ALA A 409 28.09 14.73 -13.15
CA ALA A 409 28.82 15.99 -13.03
C ALA A 409 27.96 17.18 -13.49
N TYR A 410 27.20 17.02 -14.58
CA TYR A 410 26.28 18.05 -15.09
C TYR A 410 25.29 18.48 -14.01
N TRP A 411 24.58 17.52 -13.40
CA TRP A 411 23.56 17.82 -12.41
C TRP A 411 24.13 18.50 -11.16
N LEU A 412 25.32 18.06 -10.74
CA LEU A 412 26.02 18.69 -9.63
C LEU A 412 26.49 20.12 -9.97
N ALA A 413 26.99 20.32 -11.20
CA ALA A 413 27.38 21.63 -11.70
C ALA A 413 26.17 22.58 -11.81
N GLU A 414 25.02 22.09 -12.27
CA GLU A 414 23.78 22.87 -12.36
C GLU A 414 23.37 23.40 -10.98
N SER A 415 23.36 22.51 -9.97
CA SER A 415 23.09 22.91 -8.58
C SER A 415 24.11 23.91 -8.03
N LEU A 416 25.40 23.65 -8.20
CA LEU A 416 26.47 24.53 -7.73
C LEU A 416 26.44 25.90 -8.42
N SER A 417 26.07 25.94 -9.70
CA SER A 417 25.98 27.17 -10.49
C SER A 417 24.81 28.04 -10.04
N ASN A 418 23.66 27.42 -9.75
CA ASN A 418 22.50 28.11 -9.18
C ASN A 418 22.80 28.72 -7.79
N GLN A 419 23.70 28.10 -7.02
CA GLN A 419 24.22 28.65 -5.77
C GLN A 419 25.33 29.71 -5.96
N GLY A 420 25.83 29.90 -7.18
CA GLY A 420 26.92 30.82 -7.49
C GLY A 420 28.31 30.31 -7.08
N THR A 421 28.47 29.01 -6.85
CA THR A 421 29.74 28.38 -6.42
C THR A 421 30.67 28.10 -7.59
N VAL A 422 30.12 27.75 -8.76
CA VAL A 422 30.87 27.51 -10.00
C VAL A 422 30.34 28.41 -11.13
N SER A 423 31.08 28.48 -12.25
CA SER A 423 30.68 29.27 -13.42
C SER A 423 29.33 28.81 -13.99
N ARG A 424 28.60 29.75 -14.60
CA ARG A 424 27.33 29.46 -15.32
C ARG A 424 27.54 28.74 -16.64
N GLN A 425 28.75 28.73 -17.17
CA GLN A 425 29.10 28.03 -18.41
C GLN A 425 29.33 26.52 -18.19
N LEU A 426 29.72 26.11 -16.98
CA LEU A 426 30.18 24.75 -16.71
C LEU A 426 29.12 23.66 -16.97
N PRO A 427 27.84 23.82 -16.58
CA PRO A 427 26.80 22.84 -16.91
C PRO A 427 26.65 22.64 -18.43
N SER A 428 26.60 23.73 -19.20
CA SER A 428 26.52 23.69 -20.66
C SER A 428 27.69 22.97 -21.30
N LEU A 429 28.91 23.16 -20.78
CA LEU A 429 30.11 22.47 -21.25
C LEU A 429 30.04 20.96 -21.02
N LEU A 430 29.60 20.54 -19.83
CA LEU A 430 29.45 19.13 -19.48
C LEU A 430 28.35 18.46 -20.30
N MET A 431 27.21 19.13 -20.47
CA MET A 431 26.11 18.66 -21.32
C MET A 431 26.56 18.53 -22.78
N ALA A 432 27.25 19.54 -23.32
CA ALA A 432 27.75 19.51 -24.70
C ALA A 432 28.82 18.43 -24.90
N ALA A 433 29.73 18.24 -23.95
CA ALA A 433 30.73 17.17 -23.99
C ALA A 433 30.07 15.78 -24.00
N GLN A 434 29.05 15.57 -23.18
CA GLN A 434 28.28 14.32 -23.20
C GLN A 434 27.48 14.16 -24.51
N GLY A 435 26.82 15.21 -24.98
CA GLY A 435 26.10 15.20 -26.26
C GLY A 435 27.01 14.90 -27.45
N ALA A 436 28.23 15.43 -27.47
CA ALA A 436 29.24 15.14 -28.49
C ALA A 436 29.63 13.64 -28.56
N ARG A 437 29.59 12.95 -27.42
CA ARG A 437 29.83 11.50 -27.33
C ARG A 437 28.66 10.68 -27.85
N TRP A 438 27.44 11.14 -27.64
CA TRP A 438 26.21 10.49 -28.13
C TRP A 438 25.83 10.86 -29.55
N LEU A 439 26.44 11.90 -30.11
CA LEU A 439 26.17 12.36 -31.46
C LEU A 439 26.45 11.24 -32.47
N SER A 440 25.39 10.69 -33.06
CA SER A 440 25.48 9.74 -34.16
C SER A 440 25.32 10.45 -35.50
N HIS A 441 25.60 9.76 -36.61
CA HIS A 441 25.41 10.33 -37.94
C HIS A 441 23.93 10.59 -38.29
N ASP A 442 22.98 9.95 -37.59
CA ASP A 442 21.57 10.04 -37.95
C ASP A 442 20.73 10.82 -36.92
N SER A 443 21.29 11.14 -35.74
CA SER A 443 20.58 11.80 -34.64
C SER A 443 20.35 13.30 -34.89
N MET A 444 19.28 13.66 -35.60
CA MET A 444 18.93 15.07 -35.88
C MET A 444 18.55 15.85 -34.61
N GLY A 445 17.94 15.18 -33.61
CA GLY A 445 17.57 15.80 -32.33
C GLY A 445 18.78 16.32 -31.54
N CYS A 446 19.82 15.49 -31.41
CA CYS A 446 21.04 15.87 -30.68
C CYS A 446 21.80 17.04 -31.35
N VAL A 447 21.72 17.17 -32.68
CA VAL A 447 22.34 18.30 -33.40
C VAL A 447 21.65 19.62 -33.04
N GLY A 448 20.31 19.61 -32.96
CA GLY A 448 19.53 20.77 -32.52
C GLY A 448 19.90 21.20 -31.11
N ASP A 449 19.87 20.25 -30.16
CA ASP A 449 20.19 20.52 -28.76
C ASP A 449 21.60 21.10 -28.57
N LEU A 450 22.61 20.55 -29.27
CA LEU A 450 23.98 21.08 -29.24
C LEU A 450 24.07 22.50 -29.82
N SER A 451 23.34 22.78 -30.90
CA SER A 451 23.29 24.13 -31.48
C SER A 451 22.67 25.14 -30.52
N ASP A 452 21.60 24.75 -29.83
CA ASP A 452 20.94 25.60 -28.83
C ASP A 452 21.90 25.92 -27.68
N ILE A 453 22.60 24.91 -27.14
CA ILE A 453 23.62 25.08 -26.10
C ILE A 453 24.72 26.07 -26.54
N VAL A 454 25.23 25.94 -27.76
CA VAL A 454 26.25 26.86 -28.28
C VAL A 454 25.73 28.29 -28.37
N SER A 455 24.47 28.47 -28.75
CA SER A 455 23.86 29.79 -28.88
C SER A 455 23.67 30.51 -27.54
N GLU A 456 23.46 29.74 -26.46
CA GLU A 456 23.21 30.26 -25.11
C GLU A 456 24.49 30.41 -24.27
N THR A 457 25.57 29.70 -24.63
CA THR A 457 26.82 29.71 -23.87
C THR A 457 27.75 30.81 -24.37
N ALA A 458 28.05 31.78 -23.49
CA ALA A 458 29.00 32.85 -23.81
C ALA A 458 30.44 32.32 -23.93
N THR A 459 31.21 32.86 -24.88
CA THR A 459 32.68 32.68 -25.01
C THR A 459 33.38 34.04 -24.89
N PRO A 460 34.65 34.12 -24.43
CA PRO A 460 35.58 33.02 -24.11
C PRO A 460 35.26 32.33 -22.77
N PHE A 461 35.84 31.15 -22.56
CA PHE A 461 35.73 30.38 -21.32
C PHE A 461 36.65 30.93 -20.24
N ASP A 462 36.26 30.76 -18.97
CA ASP A 462 36.92 31.43 -17.84
C ASP A 462 38.32 30.90 -17.50
N ASP A 463 38.57 29.60 -17.74
CA ASP A 463 39.80 28.89 -17.34
C ASP A 463 40.16 27.72 -18.27
N ASP A 464 41.38 27.21 -18.15
CA ASP A 464 41.89 26.10 -18.99
C ASP A 464 41.09 24.80 -18.85
N ALA A 465 40.47 24.52 -17.69
CA ALA A 465 39.65 23.32 -17.51
C ALA A 465 38.36 23.43 -18.35
N GLN A 466 37.73 24.60 -18.35
CA GLN A 466 36.58 24.90 -19.20
C GLN A 466 36.93 24.90 -20.68
N VAL A 467 38.10 25.43 -21.07
CA VAL A 467 38.60 25.34 -22.46
C VAL A 467 38.78 23.88 -22.89
N MET A 468 39.35 23.02 -22.03
CA MET A 468 39.48 21.59 -22.30
C MET A 468 38.12 20.88 -22.45
N LEU A 469 37.13 21.21 -21.63
CA LEU A 469 35.76 20.68 -21.77
C LEU A 469 35.09 21.18 -23.05
N GLY A 470 35.27 22.45 -23.41
CA GLY A 470 34.80 23.04 -24.67
C GLY A 470 35.40 22.34 -25.88
N LEU A 471 36.71 22.06 -25.85
CA LEU A 471 37.39 21.24 -26.84
C LEU A 471 36.84 19.81 -26.89
N ALA A 472 36.65 19.18 -25.72
CA ALA A 472 36.11 17.82 -25.63
C ALA A 472 34.71 17.73 -26.28
N ALA A 473 33.90 18.78 -26.16
CA ALA A 473 32.62 18.91 -26.84
C ALA A 473 32.75 19.20 -28.34
N ALA A 474 33.74 19.98 -28.77
CA ALA A 474 33.81 20.51 -30.13
C ALA A 474 34.59 19.66 -31.13
N LEU A 475 35.61 18.91 -30.71
CA LEU A 475 36.57 18.22 -31.59
C LEU A 475 35.90 17.35 -32.66
N ARG A 476 34.99 16.47 -32.25
CA ARG A 476 34.29 15.54 -33.16
C ARG A 476 33.09 16.20 -33.85
N PRO A 477 32.16 16.88 -33.13
CA PRO A 477 31.00 17.50 -33.77
C PRO A 477 31.33 18.54 -34.84
N SER A 478 32.43 19.30 -34.70
CA SER A 478 32.85 20.28 -35.71
C SER A 478 33.08 19.66 -37.10
N VAL A 479 33.37 18.36 -37.15
CA VAL A 479 33.63 17.62 -38.39
C VAL A 479 32.40 16.79 -38.80
N VAL A 480 31.70 16.19 -37.84
CA VAL A 480 30.60 15.24 -38.08
C VAL A 480 29.23 15.91 -38.21
N ALA A 481 29.05 17.10 -37.64
CA ALA A 481 27.82 17.89 -37.66
C ALA A 481 28.17 19.39 -37.55
N PRO A 482 28.74 20.00 -38.60
CA PRO A 482 29.16 21.41 -38.57
C PRO A 482 28.01 22.37 -38.29
N GLU A 483 26.76 21.95 -38.49
CA GLU A 483 25.55 22.72 -38.18
C GLU A 483 25.38 23.01 -36.69
N THR A 484 26.03 22.23 -35.81
CA THR A 484 26.05 22.48 -34.34
C THR A 484 26.73 23.78 -33.95
N ASN A 485 27.48 24.42 -34.86
CA ASN A 485 28.27 25.64 -34.62
C ASN A 485 29.36 25.51 -33.52
N LEU A 486 29.66 24.29 -33.07
CA LEU A 486 30.70 24.01 -32.07
C LEU A 486 32.12 24.35 -32.53
N LEU A 487 32.33 24.65 -33.81
CA LEU A 487 33.57 25.19 -34.35
C LEU A 487 34.07 26.42 -33.57
N ALA A 488 33.16 27.21 -33.00
CA ALA A 488 33.48 28.39 -32.18
C ALA A 488 34.19 28.05 -30.86
N TRP A 489 34.08 26.80 -30.39
CA TRP A 489 34.66 26.33 -29.12
C TRP A 489 36.00 25.60 -29.32
N LEU A 490 36.49 25.50 -30.56
CA LEU A 490 37.82 24.98 -30.87
C LEU A 490 38.91 26.01 -30.49
N ASP A 491 39.15 26.17 -29.20
CA ASP A 491 40.18 27.04 -28.63
C ASP A 491 41.29 26.23 -27.93
N THR A 492 42.48 26.78 -27.77
CA THR A 492 43.64 26.04 -27.23
C THR A 492 43.96 26.48 -25.81
N PRO A 493 43.96 25.57 -24.81
CA PRO A 493 44.28 25.89 -23.42
C PRO A 493 45.76 26.26 -23.26
N ASP A 494 46.04 27.24 -22.41
CA ASP A 494 47.39 27.77 -22.20
C ASP A 494 48.35 26.70 -21.64
N CYS A 495 47.87 25.88 -20.70
CA CYS A 495 48.65 24.80 -20.12
C CYS A 495 48.91 23.60 -21.05
N LEU A 496 48.25 23.54 -22.22
CA LEU A 496 48.31 22.41 -23.14
C LEU A 496 48.27 22.86 -24.61
N SER A 497 49.22 23.72 -24.97
CA SER A 497 49.37 24.27 -26.33
C SER A 497 49.64 23.24 -27.44
N SER A 498 50.10 22.03 -27.10
CA SER A 498 50.33 20.97 -28.09
C SER A 498 49.05 20.49 -28.77
N VAL A 499 47.88 20.69 -28.16
CA VAL A 499 46.57 20.33 -28.72
C VAL A 499 46.22 21.14 -29.99
N GLU A 500 46.80 22.33 -30.18
CA GLU A 500 46.61 23.10 -31.43
C GLU A 500 47.04 22.31 -32.67
N ASN A 501 47.97 21.35 -32.53
CA ASN A 501 48.41 20.48 -33.63
C ASN A 501 47.30 19.56 -34.17
N ILE A 502 46.29 19.23 -33.36
CA ILE A 502 45.09 18.49 -33.80
C ILE A 502 43.94 19.45 -34.11
N VAL A 503 43.81 20.55 -33.35
CA VAL A 503 42.73 21.53 -33.52
C VAL A 503 42.84 22.28 -34.85
N ALA A 504 44.04 22.68 -35.29
CA ALA A 504 44.21 23.46 -36.51
C ALA A 504 43.78 22.72 -37.80
N PRO A 505 44.15 21.43 -38.01
CA PRO A 505 43.62 20.63 -39.12
C PRO A 505 42.09 20.50 -39.09
N ILE A 506 41.52 20.25 -37.92
CA ILE A 506 40.06 20.12 -37.73
C ILE A 506 39.37 21.43 -38.08
N ARG A 507 39.85 22.57 -37.56
CA ARG A 507 39.33 23.90 -37.84
C ARG A 507 39.39 24.20 -39.34
N THR A 508 40.47 23.82 -40.01
CA THR A 508 40.63 23.99 -41.46
C THR A 508 39.60 23.18 -42.24
N PHE A 509 39.39 21.92 -41.87
CA PHE A 509 38.40 21.06 -42.52
C PHE A 509 36.96 21.52 -42.25
N ALA A 510 36.61 21.80 -40.99
CA ALA A 510 35.28 22.24 -40.57
C ALA A 510 34.84 23.53 -41.29
N ASN A 511 35.77 24.45 -41.55
CA ASN A 511 35.52 25.68 -42.32
C ASN A 511 35.11 25.43 -43.78
N LEU A 512 35.29 24.22 -44.31
CA LEU A 512 34.75 23.84 -45.63
C LEU A 512 33.22 23.71 -45.60
N GLY A 513 32.60 23.62 -44.42
CA GLY A 513 31.15 23.51 -44.25
C GLY A 513 30.59 22.19 -44.77
N HIS A 514 31.41 21.13 -44.76
CA HIS A 514 31.01 19.80 -45.22
C HIS A 514 30.93 18.83 -44.05
N ARG A 515 29.82 18.11 -43.98
CA ARG A 515 29.62 17.00 -43.05
C ARG A 515 30.54 15.84 -43.40
N LEU A 516 31.31 15.34 -42.43
CA LEU A 516 32.08 14.12 -42.59
C LEU A 516 31.23 12.91 -42.22
N GLY A 517 30.65 12.25 -43.22
CA GLY A 517 29.97 10.97 -43.04
C GLY A 517 30.94 9.76 -42.99
N PRO A 518 30.50 8.64 -42.38
CA PRO A 518 31.30 7.41 -42.29
C PRO A 518 31.71 6.84 -43.65
N GLU A 519 30.98 7.15 -44.72
CA GLU A 519 31.29 6.76 -46.10
C GLU A 519 32.65 7.26 -46.59
N PHE A 520 33.12 8.41 -46.11
CA PHE A 520 34.40 8.99 -46.52
C PHE A 520 35.58 8.47 -45.71
N VAL A 521 35.33 7.89 -44.53
CA VAL A 521 36.38 7.37 -43.65
C VAL A 521 36.56 5.86 -43.82
N ARG A 522 35.45 5.12 -43.86
CA ARG A 522 35.42 3.65 -43.86
C ARG A 522 35.08 3.03 -45.23
N GLY A 523 34.90 3.85 -46.26
CA GLY A 523 34.84 3.45 -47.68
C GLY A 523 34.13 2.11 -47.95
N ASP A 524 34.92 1.07 -48.20
CA ASP A 524 34.44 -0.29 -48.53
C ASP A 524 33.75 -1.00 -47.36
N GLU A 525 34.24 -0.84 -46.12
CA GLU A 525 33.62 -1.40 -44.92
C GLU A 525 32.25 -0.78 -44.65
N TRP A 526 32.14 0.54 -44.86
CA TRP A 526 30.88 1.25 -44.71
C TRP A 526 29.85 0.83 -45.76
N GLN A 527 30.26 0.66 -47.02
CA GLN A 527 29.37 0.14 -48.07
C GLN A 527 28.88 -1.28 -47.74
N GLY A 528 29.75 -2.17 -47.27
CA GLY A 528 29.37 -3.51 -46.82
C GLY A 528 28.42 -3.49 -45.62
N ARG A 529 28.65 -2.59 -44.65
CA ARG A 529 27.77 -2.40 -43.48
C ARG A 529 26.42 -1.81 -43.87
N LEU A 530 26.39 -0.81 -44.73
CA LEU A 530 25.17 -0.16 -45.21
C LEU A 530 24.30 -1.16 -45.98
N GLU A 531 24.92 -1.97 -46.84
CA GLU A 531 24.25 -3.06 -47.54
C GLU A 531 23.67 -4.10 -46.55
N GLY A 532 24.42 -4.44 -45.50
CA GLY A 532 23.92 -5.29 -44.41
C GLY A 532 22.71 -4.69 -43.67
N LEU A 533 22.76 -3.40 -43.34
CA LEU A 533 21.65 -2.68 -42.68
C LEU A 533 20.41 -2.59 -43.58
N ILE A 534 20.57 -2.39 -44.89
CA ILE A 534 19.46 -2.40 -45.86
C ILE A 534 18.79 -3.79 -45.87
N VAL A 535 19.59 -4.86 -45.90
CA VAL A 535 19.09 -6.24 -45.86
C VAL A 535 18.35 -6.51 -44.54
N GLU A 536 18.87 -6.03 -43.42
CA GLU A 536 18.25 -6.18 -42.10
C GLU A 536 16.96 -5.37 -41.95
N ALA A 537 16.94 -4.11 -42.39
CA ALA A 537 15.73 -3.28 -42.42
C ALA A 537 14.65 -3.92 -43.29
N SER A 538 15.02 -4.43 -44.47
CA SER A 538 14.12 -5.18 -45.36
C SER A 538 13.59 -6.46 -44.69
N ALA A 539 14.44 -7.17 -43.94
CA ALA A 539 14.03 -8.36 -43.19
C ALA A 539 13.05 -8.01 -42.04
N ARG A 540 13.30 -6.92 -41.31
CA ARG A 540 12.40 -6.41 -40.26
C ARG A 540 11.06 -5.99 -40.85
N ALA A 541 11.05 -5.30 -41.99
CA ALA A 541 9.80 -4.94 -42.68
C ALA A 541 8.97 -6.16 -43.08
N ARG A 542 9.61 -7.25 -43.54
CA ARG A 542 8.93 -8.53 -43.83
C ARG A 542 8.38 -9.20 -42.57
N ALA A 543 9.21 -9.32 -41.54
CA ALA A 543 8.80 -9.94 -40.28
C ALA A 543 7.66 -9.15 -39.61
N TRP A 544 7.72 -7.83 -39.66
CA TRP A 544 6.68 -6.95 -39.17
C TRP A 544 5.34 -7.20 -39.88
N LEU A 545 5.34 -7.32 -41.22
CA LEU A 545 4.11 -7.56 -41.98
C LEU A 545 3.48 -8.91 -41.62
N GLU A 546 4.30 -9.96 -41.41
CA GLU A 546 3.83 -11.28 -40.96
C GLU A 546 3.24 -11.27 -39.54
N ASP A 547 3.75 -10.42 -38.66
CA ASP A 547 3.24 -10.25 -37.29
C ASP A 547 2.01 -9.35 -37.24
N ALA A 548 2.00 -8.26 -38.02
CA ALA A 548 0.92 -7.28 -38.11
C ALA A 548 -0.42 -7.95 -38.44
N GLU A 549 -0.45 -8.93 -39.35
CA GLU A 549 -1.66 -9.69 -39.71
C GLU A 549 -2.28 -10.45 -38.52
N LYS A 550 -1.50 -10.74 -37.47
CA LYS A 550 -1.93 -11.50 -36.29
C LYS A 550 -2.43 -10.60 -35.15
N ARG A 551 -2.02 -9.32 -35.12
CA ARG A 551 -2.38 -8.37 -34.05
C ARG A 551 -3.88 -8.06 -34.03
N ARG A 552 -4.46 -7.94 -32.83
CA ARG A 552 -5.89 -7.68 -32.61
C ARG A 552 -6.09 -6.68 -31.47
N HIS A 553 -7.20 -5.95 -31.54
CA HIS A 553 -7.78 -5.09 -30.52
C HIS A 553 -9.17 -5.63 -30.13
N ASN A 554 -9.72 -5.21 -28.99
CA ASN A 554 -11.04 -5.68 -28.52
C ASN A 554 -12.19 -5.27 -29.48
N LEU A 555 -12.02 -4.17 -30.21
CA LEU A 555 -12.99 -3.68 -31.18
C LEU A 555 -12.86 -4.40 -32.53
N ALA A 556 -13.83 -5.26 -32.86
CA ALA A 556 -13.87 -6.04 -34.11
C ALA A 556 -13.80 -5.18 -35.39
N ARG A 557 -14.38 -3.97 -35.34
CA ARG A 557 -14.36 -3.01 -36.44
C ARG A 557 -12.95 -2.48 -36.73
N ALA A 558 -12.22 -2.10 -35.67
CA ALA A 558 -10.83 -1.69 -35.78
C ALA A 558 -9.93 -2.84 -36.28
N ASN A 559 -10.20 -4.08 -35.89
CA ASN A 559 -9.50 -5.26 -36.43
C ASN A 559 -9.72 -5.44 -37.94
N SER A 560 -10.91 -5.12 -38.43
CA SER A 560 -11.24 -5.25 -39.85
C SER A 560 -10.55 -4.17 -40.68
N VAL A 561 -10.52 -2.93 -40.19
CA VAL A 561 -9.73 -1.83 -40.77
C VAL A 561 -8.24 -2.19 -40.78
N TRP A 562 -7.69 -2.62 -39.64
CA TRP A 562 -6.29 -3.03 -39.52
C TRP A 562 -5.93 -4.14 -40.51
N ARG A 563 -6.76 -5.20 -40.57
CA ARG A 563 -6.53 -6.31 -41.50
C ARG A 563 -6.52 -5.83 -42.96
N TYR A 564 -7.43 -4.94 -43.35
CA TYR A 564 -7.47 -4.38 -44.70
C TYR A 564 -6.20 -3.61 -45.05
N LEU A 565 -5.75 -2.72 -44.15
CA LEU A 565 -4.55 -1.91 -44.36
C LEU A 565 -3.29 -2.75 -44.59
N CYS A 566 -3.18 -3.91 -43.93
CA CYS A 566 -2.07 -4.85 -44.07
C CYS A 566 -2.19 -5.81 -45.27
N THR A 567 -3.34 -5.85 -45.97
CA THR A 567 -3.47 -6.72 -47.17
C THR A 567 -2.58 -6.23 -48.32
N ARG A 568 -2.38 -7.09 -49.32
CA ARG A 568 -1.63 -6.74 -50.55
C ARG A 568 -2.19 -5.55 -51.33
N ASP A 569 -3.47 -5.24 -51.14
CA ASP A 569 -4.15 -4.11 -51.77
C ASP A 569 -4.29 -2.89 -50.82
N GLY A 570 -3.88 -3.04 -49.55
CA GLY A 570 -3.86 -1.99 -48.55
C GLY A 570 -2.54 -1.21 -48.56
N ILE A 571 -2.61 0.07 -48.19
CA ILE A 571 -1.47 1.00 -48.27
C ILE A 571 -0.24 0.57 -47.45
N LEU A 572 -0.44 -0.11 -46.31
CA LEU A 572 0.70 -0.63 -45.52
C LEU A 572 1.27 -1.91 -46.13
N GLY A 573 0.42 -2.76 -46.70
CA GLY A 573 0.87 -3.98 -47.37
C GLY A 573 1.63 -3.69 -48.66
N THR A 574 1.24 -2.67 -49.44
CA THR A 574 1.99 -2.24 -50.62
C THR A 574 3.34 -1.65 -50.25
N LEU A 575 3.37 -0.74 -49.26
CA LEU A 575 4.59 -0.11 -48.77
C LEU A 575 5.59 -1.15 -48.24
N HIS A 576 5.14 -2.06 -47.38
CA HIS A 576 6.01 -3.12 -46.82
C HIS A 576 6.36 -4.22 -47.83
N ALA A 577 5.63 -4.39 -48.93
CA ALA A 577 6.05 -5.26 -50.02
C ALA A 577 7.24 -4.67 -50.79
N THR A 578 7.22 -3.36 -51.05
CA THR A 578 8.33 -2.63 -51.68
C THR A 578 9.56 -2.61 -50.77
N VAL A 579 9.38 -2.25 -49.50
CA VAL A 579 10.46 -2.19 -48.50
C VAL A 579 10.99 -3.59 -48.18
N GLY A 580 10.11 -4.53 -47.89
CA GLY A 580 10.49 -5.90 -47.53
C GLY A 580 11.15 -6.69 -48.66
N GLY A 581 10.85 -6.31 -49.91
CA GLY A 581 11.46 -6.86 -51.12
C GLY A 581 12.77 -6.17 -51.54
N ASP A 582 13.23 -5.15 -50.81
CA ASP A 582 14.38 -4.31 -51.17
C ASP A 582 14.32 -3.77 -52.61
N VAL A 583 13.15 -3.23 -53.01
CA VAL A 583 12.93 -2.72 -54.38
C VAL A 583 13.46 -1.29 -54.50
N ARG A 584 14.79 -1.13 -54.51
CA ARG A 584 15.48 0.18 -54.44
C ARG A 584 15.10 1.20 -55.52
N VAL A 585 14.62 0.74 -56.68
CA VAL A 585 14.18 1.61 -57.78
C VAL A 585 12.92 2.40 -57.39
N GLU A 586 12.11 1.89 -56.47
CA GLU A 586 10.86 2.50 -56.02
C GLU A 586 11.03 3.33 -54.74
N VAL A 587 12.27 3.56 -54.27
CA VAL A 587 12.54 4.28 -53.01
C VAL A 587 11.88 5.66 -52.94
N ALA A 588 11.84 6.40 -54.06
CA ALA A 588 11.18 7.71 -54.11
C ALA A 588 9.65 7.60 -53.95
N THR A 589 9.04 6.50 -54.39
CA THR A 589 7.60 6.26 -54.24
C THR A 589 7.29 5.86 -52.80
N ALA A 590 8.08 4.94 -52.22
CA ALA A 590 7.97 4.55 -50.82
C ALA A 590 8.17 5.74 -49.87
N ARG A 591 9.14 6.63 -50.15
CA ARG A 591 9.35 7.89 -49.42
C ARG A 591 8.11 8.77 -49.42
N SER A 592 7.51 8.98 -50.59
CA SER A 592 6.30 9.79 -50.72
C SER A 592 5.12 9.21 -49.93
N GLU A 593 4.98 7.88 -49.90
CA GLU A 593 3.95 7.19 -49.10
C GLU A 593 4.22 7.36 -47.59
N VAL A 594 5.47 7.20 -47.15
CA VAL A 594 5.92 7.45 -45.76
C VAL A 594 5.61 8.87 -45.33
N GLU A 595 5.99 9.88 -46.12
CA GLU A 595 5.74 11.30 -45.80
C GLU A 595 4.24 11.59 -45.70
N THR A 596 3.44 10.99 -46.59
CA THR A 596 1.98 11.14 -46.57
C THR A 596 1.36 10.48 -45.33
N LEU A 597 1.81 9.28 -44.97
CA LEU A 597 1.34 8.54 -43.79
C LEU A 597 1.82 9.13 -42.45
N ARG A 598 2.84 10.01 -42.44
CA ARG A 598 3.22 10.79 -41.24
C ARG A 598 2.25 11.93 -40.94
N LEU A 599 1.43 12.34 -41.90
CA LEU A 599 0.45 13.41 -41.69
C LEU A 599 -0.77 12.88 -40.91
N SER A 600 -0.91 13.28 -39.64
CA SER A 600 -2.04 12.91 -38.78
C SER A 600 -3.42 13.10 -39.44
N PRO A 601 -3.70 14.22 -40.16
CA PRO A 601 -4.99 14.38 -40.86
C PRO A 601 -5.25 13.32 -41.93
N PHE A 602 -4.20 12.90 -42.65
CA PHE A 602 -4.30 11.85 -43.67
C PHE A 602 -4.55 10.48 -43.04
N VAL A 603 -3.88 10.16 -41.93
CA VAL A 603 -4.11 8.90 -41.21
C VAL A 603 -5.53 8.84 -40.66
N ASP A 604 -6.05 9.96 -40.17
CA ASP A 604 -7.44 10.06 -39.72
C ASP A 604 -8.44 9.82 -40.85
N GLU A 605 -8.21 10.43 -42.02
CA GLU A 605 -9.04 10.24 -43.21
C GLU A 605 -8.96 8.80 -43.73
N LEU A 606 -7.75 8.24 -43.82
CA LEU A 606 -7.50 6.86 -44.23
C LEU A 606 -8.25 5.85 -43.35
N ILE A 607 -8.21 6.03 -42.03
CA ILE A 607 -8.95 5.16 -41.09
C ILE A 607 -10.46 5.30 -41.32
N ASN A 608 -10.96 6.53 -41.45
CA ASN A 608 -12.38 6.80 -41.62
C ASN A 608 -12.92 6.28 -42.96
N GLU A 609 -12.21 6.49 -44.06
CA GLU A 609 -12.57 5.99 -45.39
C GLU A 609 -12.53 4.46 -45.45
N THR A 610 -11.50 3.85 -44.86
CA THR A 610 -11.39 2.39 -44.80
C THR A 610 -12.51 1.80 -43.95
N ASP A 611 -12.82 2.41 -42.79
CA ASP A 611 -13.93 1.97 -41.95
C ASP A 611 -15.28 2.11 -42.67
N HIS A 612 -15.51 3.23 -43.35
CA HIS A 612 -16.75 3.48 -44.08
C HIS A 612 -16.92 2.52 -45.27
N SER A 613 -15.83 2.20 -45.98
CA SER A 613 -15.83 1.24 -47.08
C SER A 613 -16.17 -0.18 -46.60
N LEU A 614 -15.60 -0.60 -45.46
CA LEU A 614 -15.83 -1.94 -44.89
C LEU A 614 -17.18 -2.03 -44.15
N HIS A 615 -17.66 -0.92 -43.59
CA HIS A 615 -18.86 -0.84 -42.75
C HIS A 615 -19.77 0.34 -43.15
N PRO A 616 -20.36 0.33 -44.35
CA PRO A 616 -21.09 1.48 -44.91
C PRO A 616 -22.37 1.87 -44.15
N ASN A 617 -22.89 0.96 -43.33
CA ASN A 617 -24.12 1.17 -42.57
C ASN A 617 -23.89 1.80 -41.18
N ILE A 618 -22.65 1.99 -40.75
CA ILE A 618 -22.32 2.54 -39.43
C ILE A 618 -21.91 4.02 -39.59
N ARG A 619 -22.59 4.92 -38.85
CA ARG A 619 -22.42 6.38 -38.98
C ARG A 619 -21.40 6.99 -38.01
N ASN A 620 -21.05 6.30 -36.93
CA ASN A 620 -20.14 6.81 -35.92
C ASN A 620 -18.71 6.36 -36.25
N GLU A 621 -17.75 7.28 -36.22
CA GLU A 621 -16.34 6.97 -36.47
C GLU A 621 -15.73 6.06 -35.40
N ILE A 622 -14.60 5.43 -35.71
CA ILE A 622 -13.77 4.77 -34.69
C ILE A 622 -13.11 5.87 -33.85
N ALA A 623 -13.37 5.87 -32.55
CA ALA A 623 -12.89 6.88 -31.60
C ALA A 623 -12.26 6.23 -30.36
N GLY A 624 -11.61 7.04 -29.51
CA GLY A 624 -11.00 6.61 -28.25
C GLY A 624 -9.84 5.63 -28.44
N ALA A 625 -9.70 4.68 -27.50
CA ALA A 625 -8.57 3.74 -27.44
C ALA A 625 -8.32 2.96 -28.74
N ALA A 626 -9.38 2.58 -29.47
CA ALA A 626 -9.25 1.86 -30.74
C ALA A 626 -8.61 2.71 -31.86
N ARG A 627 -8.89 4.02 -31.88
CA ARG A 627 -8.30 4.95 -32.85
C ARG A 627 -6.84 5.23 -32.53
N ILE A 628 -6.54 5.43 -31.24
CA ILE A 628 -5.17 5.60 -30.74
C ILE A 628 -4.33 4.36 -31.09
N TRP A 629 -4.87 3.17 -30.86
CA TRP A 629 -4.23 1.90 -31.21
C TRP A 629 -3.93 1.80 -32.71
N LEU A 630 -4.90 2.10 -33.59
CA LEU A 630 -4.67 2.10 -35.05
C LEU A 630 -3.56 3.07 -35.45
N LYS A 631 -3.60 4.31 -34.92
CA LYS A 631 -2.58 5.33 -35.22
C LYS A 631 -1.18 4.90 -34.79
N GLN A 632 -1.02 4.36 -33.58
CA GLN A 632 0.27 3.87 -33.10
C GLN A 632 0.83 2.74 -33.97
N ARG A 633 -0.03 1.81 -34.41
CA ARG A 633 0.39 0.68 -35.26
C ARG A 633 0.74 1.11 -36.68
N ILE A 634 0.03 2.10 -37.23
CA ILE A 634 0.36 2.72 -38.51
C ILE A 634 1.71 3.45 -38.41
N ALA A 635 1.94 4.21 -37.34
CA ALA A 635 3.22 4.89 -37.11
C ALA A 635 4.39 3.91 -37.06
N GLU A 636 4.26 2.81 -36.31
CA GLU A 636 5.28 1.74 -36.23
C GLU A 636 5.63 1.16 -37.61
N ALA A 637 4.64 0.96 -38.48
CA ALA A 637 4.85 0.51 -39.86
C ALA A 637 5.67 1.54 -40.67
N VAL A 638 5.27 2.80 -40.57
CA VAL A 638 5.85 3.93 -41.29
C VAL A 638 7.30 4.17 -40.86
N ASP A 639 7.63 3.97 -39.59
CA ASP A 639 9.00 4.15 -39.09
C ASP A 639 9.95 3.08 -39.64
N ILE A 640 9.51 1.81 -39.69
CA ILE A 640 10.29 0.72 -40.30
C ILE A 640 10.51 0.98 -41.80
N ALA A 641 9.49 1.49 -42.50
CA ALA A 641 9.60 1.83 -43.92
C ALA A 641 10.51 3.06 -44.16
N ALA A 642 10.45 4.07 -43.29
CA ALA A 642 11.28 5.26 -43.36
C ALA A 642 12.77 4.91 -43.22
N GLU A 643 13.11 4.01 -42.30
CA GLU A 643 14.49 3.56 -42.07
C GLU A 643 15.11 2.94 -43.33
N TRP A 644 14.38 2.06 -44.03
CA TRP A 644 14.86 1.50 -45.29
C TRP A 644 15.03 2.58 -46.38
N CYS A 645 14.07 3.50 -46.50
CA CYS A 645 14.16 4.58 -47.48
C CYS A 645 15.42 5.44 -47.24
N ASP A 646 15.71 5.75 -45.97
CA ASP A 646 16.89 6.52 -45.58
C ASP A 646 18.17 5.80 -45.98
N LEU A 647 18.27 4.51 -45.67
CA LEU A 647 19.45 3.70 -45.98
C LEU A 647 19.70 3.58 -47.49
N VAL A 648 18.65 3.36 -48.29
CA VAL A 648 18.76 3.23 -49.75
C VAL A 648 19.07 4.55 -50.44
N GLU A 649 18.46 5.66 -49.99
CA GLU A 649 18.79 6.99 -50.50
C GLU A 649 20.24 7.37 -50.19
N ARG A 650 20.76 7.03 -49.00
CA ARG A 650 22.18 7.20 -48.64
C ARG A 650 23.09 6.40 -49.56
N ALA A 651 22.76 5.13 -49.83
CA ALA A 651 23.54 4.27 -50.75
C ALA A 651 23.60 4.84 -52.18
N ASN A 652 22.50 5.42 -52.66
CA ASN A 652 22.43 6.07 -53.97
C ASN A 652 23.27 7.36 -54.02
N GLN A 653 23.35 8.12 -52.92
CA GLN A 653 24.14 9.35 -52.83
C GLN A 653 25.67 9.09 -52.77
N SER A 654 26.10 8.00 -52.13
CA SER A 654 27.52 7.61 -52.08
C SER A 654 28.12 7.26 -53.45
N SER A 655 27.27 6.94 -54.44
CA SER A 655 27.68 6.39 -55.75
C SER A 655 27.93 7.45 -56.85
N SER A 656 27.74 8.76 -56.59
CA SER A 656 27.78 9.79 -57.66
C SER A 656 28.79 10.94 -57.45
N GLY A 657 29.79 11.04 -58.35
CA GLY A 657 30.34 12.33 -58.82
C GLY A 657 31.75 12.77 -58.35
N THR A 658 32.37 13.65 -59.14
CA THR A 658 33.69 14.31 -58.92
C THR A 658 33.81 15.03 -57.56
N ARG A 659 32.67 15.41 -56.96
CA ARG A 659 32.58 16.07 -55.65
C ARG A 659 32.96 15.13 -54.50
N ASN A 660 32.57 13.85 -54.57
CA ASN A 660 32.91 12.84 -53.56
C ASN A 660 34.42 12.51 -53.60
N GLN A 661 35.04 12.55 -54.78
CA GLN A 661 36.48 12.35 -54.92
C GLN A 661 37.28 13.47 -54.25
N TRP A 662 36.93 14.74 -54.51
CA TRP A 662 37.60 15.88 -53.87
C TRP A 662 37.47 15.85 -52.34
N LEU A 663 36.27 15.55 -51.81
CA LEU A 663 36.07 15.47 -50.35
C LEU A 663 36.87 14.30 -49.75
N SER A 664 36.94 13.16 -50.44
CA SER A 664 37.78 12.02 -50.02
C SER A 664 39.27 12.40 -49.94
N GLU A 665 39.77 13.19 -50.88
CA GLU A 665 41.15 13.71 -50.83
C GLU A 665 41.36 14.64 -49.62
N ARG A 666 40.42 15.55 -49.33
CA ARG A 666 40.48 16.43 -48.14
C ARG A 666 40.44 15.62 -46.84
N VAL A 667 39.63 14.56 -46.77
CA VAL A 667 39.55 13.67 -45.60
C VAL A 667 40.84 12.88 -45.42
N ALA A 668 41.47 12.41 -46.51
CA ALA A 668 42.77 11.74 -46.44
C ALA A 668 43.87 12.67 -45.92
N GLU A 669 43.89 13.94 -46.34
CA GLU A 669 44.80 14.96 -45.81
C GLU A 669 44.57 15.20 -44.31
N LEU A 670 43.32 15.42 -43.88
CA LEU A 670 42.96 15.59 -42.48
C LEU A 670 43.44 14.41 -41.62
N ARG A 671 43.18 13.17 -42.08
CA ARG A 671 43.61 11.95 -41.37
C ARG A 671 45.13 11.88 -41.24
N SER A 672 45.85 12.20 -42.31
CA SER A 672 47.32 12.18 -42.29
C SER A 672 47.91 13.22 -41.34
N GLU A 673 47.34 14.43 -41.29
CA GLU A 673 47.81 15.50 -40.40
C GLU A 673 47.56 15.16 -38.93
N ILE A 674 46.36 14.68 -38.60
CA ILE A 674 46.00 14.27 -37.23
C ILE A 674 46.83 13.05 -36.79
N ALA A 675 46.96 12.03 -37.63
CA ALA A 675 47.71 10.81 -37.31
C ALA A 675 49.16 11.13 -36.93
N ALA A 676 49.80 12.07 -37.64
CA ALA A 676 51.19 12.45 -37.41
C ALA A 676 51.45 13.11 -36.04
N GLN A 677 50.42 13.66 -35.39
CA GLN A 677 50.54 14.41 -34.13
C GLN A 677 49.83 13.71 -32.95
N SER A 678 48.93 12.76 -33.25
CA SER A 678 48.05 12.11 -32.27
C SER A 678 48.76 11.52 -31.05
N GLU A 679 49.83 10.73 -31.25
CA GLU A 679 50.58 10.08 -30.17
C GLU A 679 51.23 11.10 -29.21
N ALA A 680 51.86 12.15 -29.75
CA ALA A 680 52.51 13.18 -28.95
C ALA A 680 51.49 14.01 -28.15
N VAL A 681 50.38 14.39 -28.78
CA VAL A 681 49.32 15.18 -28.13
C VAL A 681 48.60 14.37 -27.06
N LEU A 682 48.27 13.10 -27.31
CA LEU A 682 47.68 12.21 -26.29
C LEU A 682 48.63 12.02 -25.10
N GLY A 683 49.93 11.83 -25.34
CA GLY A 683 50.92 11.75 -24.26
C GLY A 683 50.95 13.00 -23.37
N ASP A 684 50.85 14.19 -23.96
CA ASP A 684 50.79 15.45 -23.21
C ASP A 684 49.47 15.60 -22.43
N ILE A 685 48.32 15.24 -23.03
CA ILE A 685 47.02 15.25 -22.35
C ILE A 685 47.06 14.30 -21.16
N LEU A 686 47.53 13.07 -21.34
CA LEU A 686 47.61 12.05 -20.27
C LEU A 686 48.57 12.48 -19.16
N ARG A 687 49.63 13.22 -19.48
CA ARG A 687 50.51 13.79 -18.46
C ARG A 687 49.78 14.79 -17.56
N VAL A 688 48.91 15.63 -18.12
CA VAL A 688 48.07 16.55 -17.34
C VAL A 688 46.97 15.79 -16.59
N SER A 689 46.36 14.79 -17.22
CA SER A 689 45.31 13.97 -16.61
C SER A 689 45.78 13.18 -15.38
N ASN A 690 47.07 12.82 -15.32
CA ASN A 690 47.66 12.10 -14.20
C ASN A 690 48.27 13.02 -13.11
N ASP A 691 48.14 14.34 -13.25
CA ASP A 691 48.65 15.29 -12.27
C ASP A 691 47.64 15.55 -11.14
N GLU A 692 47.86 14.91 -9.98
CA GLU A 692 47.00 15.02 -8.79
C GLU A 692 47.01 16.42 -8.13
N SER A 693 47.85 17.36 -8.58
CA SER A 693 47.95 18.69 -7.95
C SER A 693 46.76 19.61 -8.23
N ARG A 694 46.04 19.38 -9.33
CA ARG A 694 44.88 20.15 -9.80
C ARG A 694 43.81 19.22 -10.35
N GLU A 695 42.90 18.81 -9.47
CA GLU A 695 41.82 17.85 -9.77
C GLU A 695 40.93 18.30 -10.94
N ASP A 696 40.69 19.60 -11.08
CA ASP A 696 39.91 20.20 -12.16
C ASP A 696 40.59 20.04 -13.53
N LEU A 697 41.88 20.39 -13.62
CA LEU A 697 42.66 20.22 -14.86
C LEU A 697 42.86 18.75 -15.20
N ALA A 698 43.12 17.90 -14.19
CA ALA A 698 43.30 16.46 -14.38
C ALA A 698 42.02 15.82 -14.96
N ALA A 699 40.86 16.13 -14.37
CA ALA A 699 39.57 15.61 -14.81
C ALA A 699 39.20 16.12 -16.22
N ALA A 700 39.37 17.42 -16.49
CA ALA A 700 39.09 18.01 -17.80
C ALA A 700 40.01 17.44 -18.89
N ALA A 701 41.30 17.25 -18.60
CA ALA A 701 42.26 16.61 -19.51
C ALA A 701 41.89 15.14 -19.79
N GLY A 702 41.47 14.38 -18.77
CA GLY A 702 40.97 13.01 -18.94
C GLY A 702 39.72 12.93 -19.83
N CYS A 703 38.79 13.89 -19.68
CA CYS A 703 37.63 14.01 -20.55
C CYS A 703 38.03 14.33 -22.00
N LEU A 704 38.97 15.27 -22.19
CA LEU A 704 39.52 15.63 -23.49
C LEU A 704 40.23 14.45 -24.17
N ALA A 705 41.02 13.67 -23.42
CA ALA A 705 41.67 12.46 -23.94
C ALA A 705 40.64 11.53 -24.57
N LYS A 706 39.57 11.21 -23.85
CA LYS A 706 38.47 10.36 -24.36
C LYS A 706 37.84 10.92 -25.63
N SER A 707 37.60 12.23 -25.70
CA SER A 707 37.09 12.86 -26.93
C SER A 707 38.08 12.79 -28.10
N VAL A 708 39.39 12.88 -27.86
CA VAL A 708 40.41 12.66 -28.88
C VAL A 708 40.40 11.20 -29.35
N HIS A 709 40.33 10.23 -28.44
CA HIS A 709 40.20 8.81 -28.80
C HIS A 709 38.96 8.53 -29.65
N LEU A 710 37.80 9.05 -29.27
CA LEU A 710 36.56 8.93 -30.05
C LEU A 710 36.69 9.57 -31.45
N LEU A 711 37.43 10.67 -31.58
CA LEU A 711 37.72 11.28 -32.87
C LEU A 711 38.65 10.38 -33.71
N LEU A 712 39.71 9.84 -33.13
CA LEU A 712 40.66 8.96 -33.82
C LEU A 712 39.98 7.67 -34.29
N ASP A 713 39.12 7.08 -33.45
CA ASP A 713 38.26 5.94 -33.79
C ASP A 713 37.31 6.26 -34.94
N TYR A 714 36.68 7.44 -34.88
CA TYR A 714 35.79 7.90 -35.94
C TYR A 714 36.55 8.03 -37.26
N LEU A 715 37.75 8.61 -37.23
CA LEU A 715 38.66 8.82 -38.36
C LEU A 715 39.43 7.56 -38.78
N SER A 716 39.24 6.43 -38.10
CA SER A 716 39.96 5.18 -38.34
C SER A 716 41.48 5.38 -38.39
N ILE A 717 42.01 6.05 -37.36
CA ILE A 717 43.44 6.27 -37.13
C ILE A 717 43.88 5.34 -36.00
N GLU A 718 44.89 4.51 -36.26
CA GLU A 718 45.46 3.60 -35.24
C GLU A 718 46.07 4.41 -34.08
N HIS A 719 45.75 3.99 -32.86
CA HIS A 719 46.22 4.63 -31.63
C HIS A 719 46.15 3.64 -30.45
N ASP A 720 46.80 3.98 -29.33
CA ASP A 720 46.85 3.14 -28.13
C ASP A 720 45.56 3.26 -27.31
N VAL A 721 44.62 2.34 -27.53
CA VAL A 721 43.31 2.32 -26.86
C VAL A 721 43.43 1.97 -25.36
N ASP A 722 44.48 1.25 -24.96
CA ASP A 722 44.68 0.80 -23.57
C ASP A 722 45.20 1.92 -22.64
N SER A 723 45.50 3.10 -23.20
CA SER A 723 46.03 4.24 -22.47
C SER A 723 45.00 4.99 -21.60
N ILE A 724 43.69 4.71 -21.77
CA ILE A 724 42.61 5.28 -20.96
C ILE A 724 42.13 4.26 -19.93
N SER A 725 42.00 4.67 -18.67
CA SER A 725 41.34 3.85 -17.66
C SER A 725 39.88 3.57 -18.04
N GLU A 726 39.48 2.30 -17.99
CA GLU A 726 38.06 1.94 -18.08
C GLU A 726 37.27 2.66 -16.97
N PRO A 727 36.08 3.17 -17.28
CA PRO A 727 35.22 3.80 -16.27
C PRO A 727 34.75 2.75 -15.26
N PRO A 728 34.42 3.15 -14.02
CA PRO A 728 33.85 2.23 -13.03
C PRO A 728 32.63 1.50 -13.56
N ARG A 729 32.41 0.25 -13.11
CA ARG A 729 31.30 -0.60 -13.61
C ARG A 729 29.94 0.09 -13.51
N VAL A 730 29.67 0.83 -12.45
CA VAL A 730 28.40 1.56 -12.30
C VAL A 730 28.23 2.66 -13.34
N VAL A 731 29.32 3.34 -13.72
CA VAL A 731 29.30 4.32 -14.82
C VAL A 731 29.05 3.60 -16.15
N GLN A 732 29.58 2.40 -16.36
CA GLN A 732 29.27 1.59 -17.55
C GLN A 732 27.78 1.23 -17.61
N ASP A 733 27.20 0.76 -16.49
CA ASP A 733 25.78 0.43 -16.39
C ASP A 733 24.89 1.67 -16.65
N LEU A 734 25.26 2.82 -16.08
CA LEU A 734 24.62 4.12 -16.33
C LEU A 734 24.69 4.54 -17.80
N GLN A 735 25.86 4.38 -18.43
CA GLN A 735 26.08 4.67 -19.84
C GLN A 735 25.27 3.73 -20.75
N MET A 736 24.97 2.50 -20.32
CA MET A 736 24.07 1.60 -21.03
C MET A 736 22.61 2.05 -20.93
N VAL A 737 22.15 2.44 -19.74
CA VAL A 737 20.74 2.79 -19.50
C VAL A 737 20.35 4.17 -20.07
N THR A 738 21.33 5.08 -20.15
CA THR A 738 21.14 6.39 -20.79
C THR A 738 21.06 6.30 -22.32
N ARG A 739 21.44 5.16 -22.93
CA ARG A 739 21.32 4.91 -24.38
C ARG A 739 19.98 4.26 -24.71
N ASN A 740 19.33 4.70 -25.79
CA ASN A 740 18.15 4.00 -26.29
C ASN A 740 18.60 2.79 -27.15
N SER A 741 17.85 1.70 -27.08
CA SER A 741 18.22 0.36 -27.56
C SER A 741 18.95 0.26 -28.91
N ALA A 742 19.89 -0.68 -29.00
CA ALA A 742 20.49 -1.32 -30.19
C ALA A 742 21.29 -0.47 -31.20
N ASN A 743 21.01 0.82 -31.39
CA ASN A 743 21.79 1.70 -32.26
C ASN A 743 22.58 2.69 -31.40
N HIS A 744 23.88 2.84 -31.65
CA HIS A 744 24.87 3.55 -30.83
C HIS A 744 24.67 5.10 -30.70
N GLY A 745 23.45 5.62 -30.62
CA GLY A 745 23.12 7.05 -30.49
C GLY A 745 21.82 7.32 -29.72
N LEU A 746 21.49 8.59 -29.52
CA LEU A 746 20.15 9.00 -29.06
C LEU A 746 19.15 8.68 -30.18
N GLY A 747 18.07 7.96 -29.85
CA GLY A 747 16.95 7.80 -30.77
C GLY A 747 16.35 9.16 -31.10
N ASP A 748 15.81 9.32 -32.31
CA ASP A 748 15.37 10.64 -32.83
C ASP A 748 14.29 11.33 -31.96
N ASP A 749 13.61 10.57 -31.10
CA ASP A 749 12.56 11.08 -30.20
C ASP A 749 13.07 11.55 -28.82
N ILE A 750 14.36 11.39 -28.50
CA ILE A 750 14.92 11.75 -27.19
C ILE A 750 15.86 12.95 -27.28
N ASN A 751 15.43 14.07 -26.69
CA ASN A 751 16.26 15.25 -26.47
C ASN A 751 17.40 14.97 -25.47
N LEU A 752 18.56 15.58 -25.68
CA LEU A 752 19.76 15.49 -24.84
C LEU A 752 19.49 15.75 -23.35
N ALA A 753 18.65 16.73 -23.01
CA ALA A 753 18.30 17.04 -21.62
C ALA A 753 17.55 15.88 -20.94
N VAL A 754 16.65 15.21 -21.67
CA VAL A 754 15.95 14.01 -21.17
C VAL A 754 16.93 12.87 -20.97
N ALA A 755 17.85 12.66 -21.91
CA ALA A 755 18.85 11.60 -21.80
C ALA A 755 19.78 11.78 -20.59
N ILE A 756 20.22 13.01 -20.32
CA ILE A 756 21.03 13.32 -19.13
C ILE A 756 20.22 13.15 -17.84
N SER A 757 18.93 13.47 -17.85
CA SER A 757 18.06 13.31 -16.67
C SER A 757 17.90 11.86 -16.21
N ARG A 758 18.08 10.88 -17.11
CA ARG A 758 18.06 9.45 -16.74
C ARG A 758 19.10 9.07 -15.68
N ARG A 759 20.19 9.84 -15.57
CA ARG A 759 21.17 9.67 -14.47
C ARG A 759 20.54 9.85 -13.08
N LEU A 760 19.49 10.67 -12.96
CA LEU A 760 18.78 10.91 -11.70
C LEU A 760 17.85 9.76 -11.31
N ILE A 761 17.54 8.84 -12.23
CA ILE A 761 16.79 7.62 -11.89
C ILE A 761 17.55 6.82 -10.82
N TRP A 762 18.88 6.90 -10.80
CA TRP A 762 19.75 6.28 -9.80
C TRP A 762 19.67 6.93 -8.41
N MET A 763 19.00 8.07 -8.28
CA MET A 763 18.86 8.83 -7.03
C MET A 763 17.41 8.76 -6.55
N PRO A 764 17.04 7.72 -5.77
CA PRO A 764 15.66 7.49 -5.34
C PRO A 764 15.02 8.67 -4.58
N PHE A 765 15.84 9.48 -3.91
CA PHE A 765 15.42 10.69 -3.18
C PHE A 765 15.04 11.86 -4.09
N VAL A 766 15.51 11.89 -5.34
CA VAL A 766 15.13 12.93 -6.30
C VAL A 766 13.77 12.58 -6.89
N GLU A 767 12.83 13.51 -6.73
CA GLU A 767 11.49 13.38 -7.26
C GLU A 767 11.48 13.71 -8.77
N LEU A 768 10.97 12.78 -9.56
CA LEU A 768 11.04 12.85 -11.03
C LEU A 768 9.66 12.96 -11.67
N ARG A 769 9.61 13.63 -12.81
CA ARG A 769 8.52 13.63 -13.78
C ARG A 769 8.58 12.38 -14.66
N ASP A 770 7.55 12.18 -15.48
CA ASP A 770 7.45 11.00 -16.36
C ASP A 770 8.56 10.95 -17.43
N ASP A 771 9.14 12.10 -17.78
CA ASP A 771 10.29 12.19 -18.68
C ASP A 771 11.64 11.99 -17.96
N GLY A 772 11.65 11.71 -16.65
CA GLY A 772 12.86 11.50 -15.86
C GLY A 772 13.55 12.77 -15.39
N LYS A 773 12.99 13.96 -15.69
CA LYS A 773 13.47 15.25 -15.19
C LYS A 773 13.00 15.52 -13.76
N PRO A 774 13.69 16.38 -12.98
CA PRO A 774 13.19 16.84 -11.69
C PRO A 774 11.80 17.48 -11.80
N VAL A 775 10.96 17.35 -10.77
CA VAL A 775 9.61 17.96 -10.75
C VAL A 775 9.65 19.49 -10.83
N ASP A 776 10.66 20.11 -10.23
CA ASP A 776 10.85 21.56 -10.26
C ASP A 776 12.13 21.91 -11.05
N ASP A 777 11.96 22.18 -12.35
CA ASP A 777 13.04 22.63 -13.24
C ASP A 777 13.72 23.94 -12.74
N SER A 778 13.11 24.67 -11.80
CA SER A 778 13.65 25.90 -11.22
C SER A 778 14.40 25.69 -9.90
N ARG A 779 14.26 24.52 -9.26
CA ARG A 779 14.98 24.17 -8.05
C ARG A 779 16.12 23.20 -8.39
N PRO A 780 17.38 23.62 -8.21
CA PRO A 780 18.50 22.69 -8.32
C PRO A 780 18.31 21.51 -7.35
N ILE A 781 18.94 20.37 -7.68
CA ILE A 781 19.03 19.24 -6.76
C ILE A 781 19.59 19.76 -5.44
N ASP A 782 18.87 19.46 -4.36
CA ASP A 782 19.29 19.85 -3.02
C ASP A 782 20.60 19.14 -2.68
N LEU A 783 21.68 19.91 -2.64
CA LEU A 783 23.01 19.39 -2.35
C LEU A 783 23.13 18.88 -0.91
N ASP A 784 22.29 19.39 -0.01
CA ASP A 784 22.17 18.87 1.35
C ASP A 784 21.38 17.56 1.38
N LEU A 785 20.83 17.10 0.24
CA LEU A 785 20.22 15.78 0.01
C LEU A 785 21.04 14.92 -0.98
N VAL A 786 22.28 15.29 -1.30
CA VAL A 786 23.22 14.49 -2.11
C VAL A 786 24.28 13.78 -1.26
N ALA A 787 24.18 12.45 -1.13
CA ALA A 787 25.25 11.66 -0.51
C ALA A 787 26.26 11.20 -1.57
N PRO A 788 27.57 11.21 -1.25
CA PRO A 788 28.62 10.77 -2.16
C PRO A 788 28.36 9.40 -2.76
N ASP A 789 27.86 8.46 -1.96
CA ASP A 789 27.70 7.05 -2.35
C ASP A 789 26.75 6.87 -3.55
N TRP A 790 25.72 7.72 -3.69
CA TRP A 790 24.79 7.69 -4.83
C TRP A 790 25.39 8.22 -6.13
N PHE A 791 26.39 9.09 -6.03
CA PHE A 791 27.14 9.62 -7.17
C PHE A 791 28.41 8.82 -7.47
N ALA A 792 29.11 8.33 -6.43
CA ALA A 792 30.37 7.60 -6.48
C ALA A 792 30.24 6.15 -6.99
N GLY A 793 29.01 5.64 -7.09
CA GLY A 793 28.73 4.41 -7.82
C GLY A 793 29.02 3.12 -7.06
N ASP A 794 28.77 3.09 -5.75
CA ASP A 794 28.84 1.84 -4.97
C ASP A 794 27.52 1.03 -5.04
N ALA A 795 26.41 1.67 -5.43
CA ALA A 795 25.12 1.03 -5.55
C ALA A 795 24.99 0.20 -6.83
N THR A 796 24.65 -1.07 -6.68
CA THR A 796 24.32 -1.97 -7.81
C THR A 796 22.97 -1.61 -8.43
N LEU A 797 22.78 -1.95 -9.71
CA LEU A 797 21.51 -1.79 -10.42
C LEU A 797 20.34 -2.47 -9.69
N GLU A 798 20.59 -3.61 -9.06
CA GLU A 798 19.63 -4.30 -8.19
C GLU A 798 19.21 -3.45 -6.98
N GLN A 799 20.17 -2.84 -6.27
CA GLN A 799 19.88 -2.00 -5.10
C GLN A 799 19.09 -0.75 -5.51
N VAL A 800 19.49 -0.08 -6.59
CA VAL A 800 18.77 1.09 -7.12
C VAL A 800 17.33 0.72 -7.48
N THR A 801 17.15 -0.42 -8.16
CA THR A 801 15.83 -0.91 -8.55
C THR A 801 14.98 -1.21 -7.31
N LYS A 802 15.52 -1.91 -6.32
CA LYS A 802 14.82 -2.18 -5.05
C LYS A 802 14.46 -0.90 -4.29
N SER A 803 15.35 0.09 -4.25
CA SER A 803 15.05 1.38 -3.62
C SER A 803 13.90 2.10 -4.32
N ARG A 804 13.85 2.10 -5.66
CA ARG A 804 12.72 2.69 -6.42
C ARG A 804 11.40 1.95 -6.17
N ILE A 805 11.44 0.62 -6.11
CA ILE A 805 10.27 -0.20 -5.72
C ILE A 805 9.81 0.17 -4.31
N SER A 806 10.72 0.28 -3.34
CA SER A 806 10.37 0.61 -1.95
C SER A 806 9.75 2.00 -1.79
N ILE A 807 10.06 2.93 -2.69
CA ILE A 807 9.45 4.27 -2.74
C ILE A 807 8.14 4.27 -3.52
N GLY A 808 7.80 3.16 -4.18
CA GLY A 808 6.57 3.02 -4.96
C GLY A 808 6.61 3.74 -6.31
N ASP A 809 7.79 3.98 -6.90
CA ASP A 809 7.93 4.56 -8.24
C ASP A 809 8.45 3.51 -9.24
N PHE A 810 7.51 2.96 -10.01
CA PHE A 810 7.72 1.87 -10.95
C PHE A 810 7.89 2.35 -12.40
N ARG A 811 7.77 3.66 -12.67
CA ARG A 811 7.81 4.22 -14.05
C ARG A 811 9.09 3.89 -14.81
N PHE A 812 10.20 3.76 -14.08
CA PHE A 812 11.53 3.63 -14.68
C PHE A 812 12.07 2.19 -14.67
N LEU A 813 11.26 1.20 -14.28
CA LEU A 813 11.73 -0.18 -14.17
C LEU A 813 12.16 -0.78 -15.52
N ASP A 814 11.47 -0.46 -16.61
CA ASP A 814 11.88 -0.91 -17.94
C ASP A 814 13.24 -0.35 -18.34
N ILE A 815 13.50 0.91 -17.97
CA ILE A 815 14.76 1.60 -18.21
C ILE A 815 15.87 0.96 -17.35
N LEU A 816 15.63 0.74 -16.06
CA LEU A 816 16.58 0.11 -15.14
C LEU A 816 16.89 -1.35 -15.52
N THR A 817 15.89 -2.11 -15.93
CA THR A 817 16.05 -3.54 -16.28
C THR A 817 16.62 -3.76 -17.67
N SER A 818 16.62 -2.73 -18.54
CA SER A 818 17.19 -2.82 -19.89
C SER A 818 18.69 -3.12 -19.92
N GLY A 819 19.42 -2.76 -18.86
CA GLY A 819 20.86 -3.04 -18.70
C GLY A 819 21.17 -4.38 -18.03
N ILE A 820 20.17 -5.14 -17.58
CA ILE A 820 20.35 -6.44 -16.91
C ILE A 820 20.38 -7.56 -17.96
N ALA A 821 21.27 -8.55 -17.79
CA ALA A 821 21.34 -9.70 -18.68
C ALA A 821 19.99 -10.46 -18.72
N ASN A 822 19.62 -10.98 -19.90
CA ASN A 822 18.28 -11.57 -20.14
C ASN A 822 17.93 -12.73 -19.21
N ASP A 823 18.92 -13.49 -18.73
CA ASP A 823 18.77 -14.59 -17.78
C ASP A 823 18.49 -14.11 -16.34
N GLU A 824 19.04 -12.97 -15.94
CA GLU A 824 18.77 -12.33 -14.64
C GLU A 824 17.46 -11.53 -14.65
N ARG A 825 17.08 -10.96 -15.80
CA ARG A 825 15.86 -10.15 -15.97
C ARG A 825 14.57 -10.90 -15.60
N SER A 826 14.50 -12.20 -15.92
CA SER A 826 13.36 -13.06 -15.55
C SER A 826 13.14 -13.22 -14.03
N ASN A 827 14.20 -13.10 -13.21
CA ASN A 827 14.05 -13.12 -11.75
C ASN A 827 13.49 -11.80 -11.21
N PHE A 828 13.82 -10.68 -11.87
CA PHE A 828 13.30 -9.37 -11.52
C PHE A 828 11.83 -9.20 -11.93
N ASP A 829 11.44 -9.67 -13.12
CA ASP A 829 10.06 -9.64 -13.58
C ASP A 829 9.09 -10.38 -12.64
N GLY A 830 9.56 -11.46 -12.00
CA GLY A 830 8.81 -12.20 -10.99
C GLY A 830 8.61 -11.46 -9.65
N LEU A 831 9.49 -10.50 -9.33
CA LEU A 831 9.40 -9.67 -8.11
C LEU A 831 8.50 -8.44 -8.32
N PHE A 832 8.46 -7.84 -9.52
CA PHE A 832 7.69 -6.61 -9.75
C PHE A 832 6.19 -6.79 -9.72
N ALA A 833 5.67 -7.85 -10.35
CA ALA A 833 4.23 -8.06 -10.47
C ALA A 833 3.48 -8.12 -9.13
N PRO A 834 3.94 -8.87 -8.11
CA PRO A 834 3.28 -8.90 -6.81
C PRO A 834 3.40 -7.56 -6.05
N GLU A 835 4.54 -6.88 -6.12
CA GLU A 835 4.76 -5.56 -5.49
C GLU A 835 3.82 -4.49 -6.10
N ILE A 836 3.71 -4.43 -7.43
CA ILE A 836 2.78 -3.52 -8.13
C ILE A 836 1.32 -3.86 -7.78
N ALA A 837 0.98 -5.15 -7.70
CA ALA A 837 -0.37 -5.57 -7.33
C ALA A 837 -0.73 -5.14 -5.90
N ALA A 838 0.21 -5.29 -4.95
CA ALA A 838 0.05 -4.83 -3.58
C ALA A 838 -0.08 -3.29 -3.50
N ALA A 839 0.81 -2.56 -4.19
CA ALA A 839 0.78 -1.09 -4.24
C ALA A 839 -0.52 -0.54 -4.88
N LYS A 840 -1.06 -1.23 -5.89
CA LYS A 840 -2.38 -0.91 -6.45
C LYS A 840 -3.48 -1.07 -5.43
N GLU A 841 -3.46 -2.14 -4.64
CA GLU A 841 -4.49 -2.37 -3.64
C GLU A 841 -4.45 -1.32 -2.52
N THR A 842 -3.26 -0.99 -2.01
CA THR A 842 -3.11 0.09 -1.02
C THR A 842 -3.56 1.44 -1.57
N LEU A 843 -3.31 1.71 -2.86
CA LEU A 843 -3.78 2.92 -3.53
C LEU A 843 -5.31 2.94 -3.71
N ARG A 844 -5.96 1.80 -3.98
CA ARG A 844 -7.44 1.72 -4.01
C ARG A 844 -8.01 2.07 -2.65
N GLU A 845 -7.50 1.46 -1.59
CA GLU A 845 -7.98 1.71 -0.22
C GLU A 845 -7.82 3.18 0.18
N HIS A 846 -6.67 3.80 -0.13
CA HIS A 846 -6.45 5.23 0.16
C HIS A 846 -7.38 6.12 -0.70
N ARG A 847 -7.53 5.83 -2.00
CA ARG A 847 -8.42 6.58 -2.87
C ARG A 847 -9.88 6.51 -2.39
N ASP A 848 -10.35 5.34 -1.98
CA ASP A 848 -11.70 5.14 -1.46
C ASP A 848 -11.90 5.89 -0.13
N ARG A 849 -10.88 5.93 0.73
CA ARG A 849 -10.88 6.73 1.96
C ARG A 849 -10.97 8.22 1.66
N ALA A 850 -10.13 8.74 0.78
CA ALA A 850 -10.14 10.15 0.39
C ALA A 850 -11.47 10.55 -0.27
N GLN A 851 -12.04 9.68 -1.12
CA GLN A 851 -13.38 9.87 -1.69
C GLN A 851 -14.44 9.96 -0.58
N THR A 852 -14.40 9.06 0.41
CA THR A 852 -15.31 9.09 1.57
C THR A 852 -15.18 10.41 2.35
N VAL A 853 -13.96 10.91 2.52
CA VAL A 853 -13.69 12.19 3.19
C VAL A 853 -14.31 13.37 2.41
N VAL A 854 -14.20 13.38 1.08
CA VAL A 854 -14.83 14.37 0.19
C VAL A 854 -16.35 14.29 0.29
N ASP A 855 -16.92 13.10 0.13
CA ASP A 855 -18.37 12.88 0.15
C ASP A 855 -18.98 13.31 1.49
N GLN A 856 -18.31 12.97 2.59
CA GLN A 856 -18.71 13.40 3.93
C GLN A 856 -18.60 14.92 4.10
N ALA A 857 -17.55 15.56 3.58
CA ALA A 857 -17.42 17.03 3.66
C ALA A 857 -18.51 17.77 2.88
N VAL A 858 -18.98 17.23 1.75
CA VAL A 858 -20.14 17.75 1.03
C VAL A 858 -21.42 17.53 1.84
N SER A 859 -21.62 16.34 2.38
CA SER A 859 -22.80 16.01 3.20
C SER A 859 -22.89 16.86 4.47
N ASP A 860 -21.74 17.18 5.07
CA ASP A 860 -21.64 17.99 6.29
C ASP A 860 -21.68 19.51 5.99
N GLY A 861 -21.84 19.91 4.72
CA GLY A 861 -21.89 21.32 4.32
C GLY A 861 -20.58 22.09 4.49
N VAL A 862 -19.47 21.39 4.70
CA VAL A 862 -18.12 21.96 4.86
C VAL A 862 -17.60 22.52 3.54
N ILE A 863 -17.90 21.82 2.44
CA ILE A 863 -17.63 22.26 1.08
C ILE A 863 -18.91 22.22 0.25
N GLU A 864 -19.07 23.17 -0.67
CA GLU A 864 -20.23 23.25 -1.56
C GLU A 864 -20.09 22.29 -2.74
N TYR A 865 -21.12 21.49 -3.00
CA TYR A 865 -21.20 20.63 -4.19
C TYR A 865 -21.14 21.47 -5.47
N ASP A 866 -20.32 21.08 -6.44
CA ASP A 866 -20.03 21.85 -7.66
C ASP A 866 -19.39 23.24 -7.40
N GLY A 867 -18.93 23.47 -6.17
CA GLY A 867 -18.15 24.64 -5.78
C GLY A 867 -16.70 24.54 -6.24
N LYS A 868 -15.95 25.65 -6.11
CA LYS A 868 -14.54 25.73 -6.50
C LYS A 868 -13.69 24.64 -5.82
N ARG A 869 -13.86 24.45 -4.51
CA ARG A 869 -13.07 23.50 -3.71
C ARG A 869 -13.41 22.05 -4.05
N TRP A 870 -14.69 21.73 -4.24
CA TRP A 870 -15.15 20.41 -4.66
C TRP A 870 -14.59 20.05 -6.04
N THR A 871 -14.61 20.99 -6.99
CA THR A 871 -14.05 20.81 -8.34
C THR A 871 -12.54 20.53 -8.28
N GLU A 872 -11.80 21.30 -7.47
CA GLU A 872 -10.35 21.12 -7.31
C GLU A 872 -9.99 19.72 -6.78
N VAL A 873 -10.64 19.24 -5.72
CA VAL A 873 -10.34 17.91 -5.14
C VAL A 873 -10.84 16.76 -6.01
N THR A 874 -11.99 16.93 -6.67
CA THR A 874 -12.57 15.90 -7.53
C THR A 874 -11.73 15.69 -8.79
N ASN A 875 -11.23 16.76 -9.41
CA ASN A 875 -10.32 16.64 -10.55
C ASN A 875 -9.07 15.82 -10.19
N VAL A 876 -8.48 16.06 -9.01
CA VAL A 876 -7.31 15.30 -8.54
C VAL A 876 -7.66 13.82 -8.30
N LEU A 877 -8.84 13.51 -7.76
CA LEU A 877 -9.32 12.12 -7.58
C LEU A 877 -9.62 11.40 -8.90
N GLU A 878 -10.15 12.11 -9.89
CA GLU A 878 -10.44 11.59 -11.23
C GLU A 878 -9.16 11.36 -12.04
N ASP A 879 -8.14 12.19 -11.88
CA ASP A 879 -6.82 12.03 -12.51
C ASP A 879 -6.09 10.76 -12.01
N ILE A 880 -6.42 10.26 -10.82
CA ILE A 880 -5.82 9.04 -10.25
C ILE A 880 -6.56 7.80 -10.74
N VAL A 881 -6.16 7.31 -11.92
CA VAL A 881 -6.62 6.02 -12.47
C VAL A 881 -5.70 4.90 -11.98
N VAL A 882 -6.05 4.26 -10.87
CA VAL A 882 -5.22 3.27 -10.14
C VAL A 882 -4.53 2.25 -11.05
N ASP A 883 -5.23 1.68 -12.03
CA ASP A 883 -4.66 0.62 -12.87
C ASP A 883 -3.56 1.12 -13.83
N GLN A 884 -3.51 2.42 -14.09
CA GLN A 884 -2.54 3.10 -14.94
C GLN A 884 -1.44 3.81 -14.13
N VAL A 885 -1.57 3.90 -12.81
CA VAL A 885 -0.56 4.54 -11.94
C VAL A 885 0.66 3.64 -11.85
N LEU A 886 1.82 4.26 -12.08
CA LEU A 886 3.14 3.67 -11.86
C LEU A 886 3.96 4.46 -10.82
N ASN A 887 3.57 5.69 -10.49
CA ASN A 887 4.13 6.46 -9.36
C ASN A 887 3.10 6.49 -8.21
N PHE A 888 3.15 5.48 -7.35
CA PHE A 888 2.21 5.31 -6.24
C PHE A 888 2.45 6.33 -5.13
N LYS A 889 3.71 6.68 -4.84
CA LYS A 889 4.01 7.75 -3.87
C LYS A 889 3.36 9.07 -4.27
N GLY A 890 3.61 9.54 -5.50
CA GLY A 890 3.01 10.79 -5.96
C GLY A 890 1.46 10.74 -6.03
N ALA A 891 0.87 9.56 -6.22
CA ALA A 891 -0.57 9.39 -6.12
C ALA A 891 -1.07 9.46 -4.66
N HIS A 892 -0.35 8.85 -3.70
CA HIS A 892 -0.65 8.96 -2.29
C HIS A 892 -0.49 10.39 -1.76
N ASP A 893 0.58 11.10 -2.13
CA ASP A 893 0.81 12.49 -1.75
C ASP A 893 -0.34 13.42 -2.20
N LYS A 894 -0.90 13.16 -3.39
CA LYS A 894 -2.10 13.86 -3.89
C LYS A 894 -3.34 13.55 -3.05
N LEU A 895 -3.52 12.32 -2.60
CA LEU A 895 -4.65 11.93 -1.75
C LEU A 895 -4.50 12.52 -0.33
N ASP A 896 -3.29 12.50 0.24
CA ASP A 896 -2.98 13.15 1.51
C ASP A 896 -3.23 14.66 1.44
N TRP A 897 -2.89 15.30 0.31
CA TRP A 897 -3.22 16.70 0.07
C TRP A 897 -4.74 16.96 0.08
N ILE A 898 -5.56 16.05 -0.47
CA ILE A 898 -7.03 16.16 -0.42
C ILE A 898 -7.52 16.05 1.03
N GLU A 899 -7.07 15.03 1.76
CA GLU A 899 -7.47 14.81 3.15
C GLU A 899 -7.08 16.00 4.04
N SER A 900 -5.85 16.50 3.90
CA SER A 900 -5.35 17.69 4.60
C SER A 900 -6.12 18.95 4.25
N THR A 901 -6.38 19.14 2.95
CA THR A 901 -7.19 20.25 2.43
C THR A 901 -8.58 20.28 3.05
N ILE A 902 -9.28 19.15 3.08
CA ILE A 902 -10.61 19.04 3.68
C ILE A 902 -10.55 19.21 5.19
N GLY A 903 -9.50 18.69 5.85
CA GLY A 903 -9.23 18.94 7.26
C GLY A 903 -9.16 20.44 7.58
N CYS A 904 -8.44 21.22 6.77
CA CYS A 904 -8.37 22.67 6.92
C CYS A 904 -9.72 23.39 6.70
N GLU A 905 -10.55 22.92 5.75
CA GLU A 905 -11.90 23.46 5.57
C GLU A 905 -12.80 23.17 6.79
N ARG A 906 -12.72 21.94 7.33
CA ARG A 906 -13.43 21.54 8.55
C ARG A 906 -13.06 22.42 9.74
N ASP A 907 -11.77 22.68 9.94
CA ASP A 907 -11.29 23.54 11.02
C ASP A 907 -11.70 25.01 10.83
N SER A 908 -11.70 25.49 9.59
CA SER A 908 -12.20 26.82 9.25
C SER A 908 -13.69 26.94 9.58
N ARG A 909 -14.50 25.93 9.21
CA ARG A 909 -15.93 25.88 9.50
C ARG A 909 -16.23 25.84 11.00
N ARG A 910 -15.49 25.02 11.77
CA ARG A 910 -15.59 25.00 13.25
C ARG A 910 -15.32 26.38 13.85
N LYS A 911 -14.32 27.11 13.31
CA LYS A 911 -13.98 28.45 13.79
C LYS A 911 -15.07 29.48 13.49
N GLU A 912 -15.69 29.41 12.32
CA GLU A 912 -16.85 30.24 11.96
C GLU A 912 -18.01 30.01 12.92
N LEU A 913 -18.40 28.74 13.12
CA LEU A 913 -19.49 28.37 14.02
C LEU A 913 -19.21 28.82 15.46
N ARG A 914 -17.96 28.71 15.94
CA ARG A 914 -17.55 29.20 17.26
C ARG A 914 -17.71 30.72 17.39
N THR A 915 -17.34 31.45 16.34
CA THR A 915 -17.48 32.92 16.30
C THR A 915 -18.95 33.33 16.27
N GLU A 916 -19.80 32.54 15.62
CA GLU A 916 -21.25 32.76 15.57
C GLU A 916 -21.95 32.39 16.90
N TRP A 917 -21.45 31.37 17.61
CA TRP A 917 -22.08 30.84 18.82
C TRP A 917 -22.12 31.83 19.98
N GLU A 918 -21.01 32.50 20.27
CA GLU A 918 -20.90 33.42 21.42
C GLU A 918 -22.01 34.51 21.50
N PRO A 919 -22.29 35.28 20.43
CA PRO A 919 -23.39 36.26 20.46
C PRO A 919 -24.76 35.58 20.50
N LEU A 920 -24.92 34.39 19.92
CA LEU A 920 -26.17 33.65 19.93
C LEU A 920 -26.53 33.16 21.33
N ILE A 921 -25.62 32.45 22.00
CA ILE A 921 -25.83 31.88 23.33
C ILE A 921 -25.94 32.96 24.40
N ARG A 922 -25.18 34.06 24.29
CA ARG A 922 -25.33 35.22 25.17
C ARG A 922 -26.73 35.82 25.10
N GLY A 923 -27.25 36.02 23.89
CA GLY A 923 -28.60 36.53 23.72
C GLY A 923 -29.68 35.55 24.21
N LEU A 924 -29.40 34.25 24.22
CA LEU A 924 -30.31 33.23 24.78
C LEU A 924 -30.29 33.22 26.31
N ARG A 925 -29.10 33.41 26.94
CA ARG A 925 -28.95 33.58 28.40
C ARG A 925 -29.71 34.79 28.95
N GLU A 926 -29.93 35.81 28.12
CA GLU A 926 -30.67 37.03 28.47
C GLU A 926 -32.19 36.91 28.26
N ASP A 927 -32.69 35.82 27.65
CA ASP A 927 -34.11 35.60 27.39
C ASP A 927 -34.82 34.98 28.62
N PRO A 928 -35.74 35.70 29.27
CA PRO A 928 -36.43 35.21 30.47
C PRO A 928 -37.46 34.09 30.18
N SER A 929 -37.74 33.78 28.91
CA SER A 929 -38.66 32.72 28.51
C SER A 929 -38.02 31.33 28.43
N VAL A 930 -36.68 31.25 28.52
CA VAL A 930 -35.90 30.00 28.42
C VAL A 930 -35.33 29.61 29.79
N LEU A 931 -35.42 28.33 30.15
CA LEU A 931 -34.84 27.82 31.40
C LEU A 931 -33.31 27.78 31.30
N GLY A 932 -32.61 28.34 32.30
CA GLY A 932 -31.13 28.38 32.31
C GLY A 932 -30.44 27.01 32.19
N VAL A 933 -31.07 25.94 32.68
CA VAL A 933 -30.56 24.56 32.53
C VAL A 933 -30.44 24.16 31.06
N ILE A 934 -31.41 24.52 30.23
CA ILE A 934 -31.40 24.19 28.79
C ILE A 934 -30.29 24.96 28.07
N VAL A 935 -30.00 26.18 28.52
CA VAL A 935 -28.95 27.03 27.95
C VAL A 935 -27.55 26.49 28.27
N GLU A 936 -27.33 26.01 29.50
CA GLU A 936 -26.05 25.37 29.86
C GLU A 936 -25.85 24.03 29.15
N GLU A 937 -26.90 23.20 29.05
CA GLU A 937 -26.84 21.90 28.35
C GLU A 937 -26.51 22.07 26.85
N LEU A 938 -27.11 23.08 26.19
CA LEU A 938 -26.78 23.46 24.80
C LEU A 938 -25.33 23.95 24.66
N ASP A 939 -24.86 24.79 25.59
CA ASP A 939 -23.49 25.33 25.56
C ASP A 939 -22.47 24.22 25.82
N GLU A 940 -22.70 23.33 26.78
CA GLU A 940 -21.86 22.15 27.03
C GLU A 940 -21.79 21.24 25.80
N THR A 941 -22.93 20.94 25.16
CA THR A 941 -22.98 20.12 23.94
C THR A 941 -22.19 20.77 22.80
N PHE A 942 -22.33 22.08 22.61
CA PHE A 942 -21.56 22.83 21.61
C PHE A 942 -20.06 22.84 21.94
N GLN A 943 -19.69 23.08 23.19
CA GLN A 943 -18.29 23.11 23.61
C GLN A 943 -17.63 21.74 23.45
N LEU A 944 -18.31 20.64 23.81
CA LEU A 944 -17.83 19.27 23.61
C LEU A 944 -17.57 18.99 22.11
N ALA A 945 -18.54 19.26 21.25
CA ALA A 945 -18.39 19.10 19.80
C ALA A 945 -17.31 20.02 19.20
N SER A 946 -17.02 21.16 19.82
CA SER A 946 -16.01 22.11 19.34
C SER A 946 -14.55 21.78 19.74
N HIS A 947 -14.36 20.93 20.75
CA HIS A 947 -13.04 20.55 21.28
C HIS A 947 -12.59 19.15 20.84
N ASP A 948 -13.53 18.26 20.49
CA ASP A 948 -13.21 16.95 19.97
C ASP A 948 -13.18 16.95 18.44
N ALA A 949 -11.99 16.74 17.86
CA ALA A 949 -11.82 16.69 16.42
C ALA A 949 -12.51 15.47 15.76
N SER A 950 -12.89 14.46 16.54
CA SER A 950 -13.61 13.26 16.08
C SER A 950 -15.13 13.43 16.05
N LEU A 951 -15.67 14.47 16.70
CA LEU A 951 -17.10 14.76 16.72
C LEU A 951 -17.54 15.51 15.45
N ASP A 952 -18.75 15.18 15.00
CA ASP A 952 -19.35 15.65 13.76
C ASP A 952 -19.71 17.14 13.83
N ILE A 953 -19.27 17.93 12.84
CA ILE A 953 -19.54 19.39 12.74
C ILE A 953 -21.05 19.67 12.72
N ARG A 954 -21.86 18.71 12.27
CA ARG A 954 -23.33 18.80 12.26
C ARG A 954 -23.92 19.08 13.64
N ILE A 955 -23.29 18.63 14.73
CA ILE A 955 -23.76 18.91 16.09
C ILE A 955 -23.66 20.41 16.39
N MET A 956 -22.54 21.03 16.02
CA MET A 956 -22.33 22.47 16.18
C MET A 956 -23.31 23.28 15.32
N GLU A 957 -23.56 22.85 14.09
CA GLU A 957 -24.52 23.50 13.19
C GLU A 957 -25.96 23.38 13.67
N ASP A 958 -26.36 22.23 14.23
CA ASP A 958 -27.67 22.02 14.81
C ASP A 958 -27.88 22.94 16.02
N CYS A 959 -26.90 23.03 16.92
CA CYS A 959 -26.92 23.98 18.05
C CYS A 959 -27.12 25.42 17.56
N VAL A 960 -26.32 25.89 16.60
CA VAL A 960 -26.42 27.24 16.04
C VAL A 960 -27.80 27.47 15.39
N SER A 961 -28.28 26.50 14.61
CA SER A 961 -29.55 26.59 13.88
C SER A 961 -30.75 26.64 14.82
N ARG A 962 -30.76 25.87 15.90
CA ARG A 962 -31.83 25.90 16.92
C ARG A 962 -31.96 27.25 17.57
N VAL A 963 -30.82 27.83 17.99
CA VAL A 963 -30.82 29.16 18.63
C VAL A 963 -31.28 30.23 17.65
N ARG A 964 -30.91 30.11 16.37
CA ARG A 964 -31.36 31.03 15.30
C ARG A 964 -32.86 30.90 15.05
N ASN A 965 -33.39 29.69 14.92
CA ASN A 965 -34.81 29.42 14.68
C ASN A 965 -35.68 29.89 15.84
N HIS A 966 -35.23 29.66 17.09
CA HIS A 966 -35.90 30.16 18.28
C HIS A 966 -36.02 31.70 18.27
N LYS A 967 -34.93 32.41 17.95
CA LYS A 967 -34.95 33.88 17.82
C LYS A 967 -35.82 34.38 16.65
N SER A 968 -36.04 33.54 15.65
CA SER A 968 -36.85 33.86 14.46
C SER A 968 -38.37 33.71 14.69
N GLY A 969 -38.77 33.11 15.81
CA GLY A 969 -40.18 32.86 16.15
C GLY A 969 -40.77 31.57 15.54
N ASP A 970 -39.96 30.76 14.88
CA ASP A 970 -40.33 29.40 14.46
C ASP A 970 -40.10 28.46 15.64
N GLY A 971 -41.17 28.06 16.31
CA GLY A 971 -41.14 27.31 17.58
C GLY A 971 -40.60 25.87 17.48
N GLN A 972 -39.32 25.70 17.15
CA GLN A 972 -38.58 24.46 17.38
C GLN A 972 -38.13 24.34 18.84
N ASP A 973 -38.07 23.09 19.33
CA ASP A 973 -37.63 22.77 20.69
C ASP A 973 -36.15 23.10 20.86
N LEU A 974 -35.83 23.91 21.89
CA LEU A 974 -34.46 24.26 22.24
C LEU A 974 -33.71 23.09 22.86
N ARG A 975 -34.41 22.08 23.37
CA ARG A 975 -33.74 20.84 23.79
C ARG A 975 -33.09 20.20 22.58
N PRO A 976 -31.79 19.83 22.66
CA PRO A 976 -31.16 19.12 21.56
C PRO A 976 -32.02 17.90 21.23
N THR A 977 -32.44 17.79 19.97
CA THR A 977 -33.01 16.56 19.44
C THR A 977 -31.81 15.66 19.20
N ILE A 978 -31.20 15.20 20.28
CA ILE A 978 -30.68 13.85 20.23
C ILE A 978 -31.92 13.04 19.86
N SER A 979 -32.02 12.59 18.61
CA SER A 979 -33.16 11.77 18.19
C SER A 979 -33.34 10.69 19.26
N ARG A 980 -34.57 10.26 19.56
CA ARG A 980 -34.79 9.24 20.58
C ARG A 980 -33.84 8.04 20.40
N ASN A 981 -33.44 7.75 19.17
CA ASN A 981 -32.42 6.77 18.81
C ASN A 981 -30.97 7.19 19.14
N GLN A 982 -30.58 8.45 19.04
CA GLN A 982 -29.24 8.91 19.42
C GLN A 982 -29.07 9.08 20.94
N SER A 983 -30.15 9.29 21.69
CA SER A 983 -30.11 9.32 23.17
C SER A 983 -30.02 7.89 23.67
N GLU A 984 -30.72 6.98 22.99
CA GLU A 984 -30.53 5.54 23.18
C GLU A 984 -29.14 5.10 22.71
N VAL A 985 -28.53 5.69 21.67
CA VAL A 985 -27.15 5.38 21.26
C VAL A 985 -26.13 5.98 22.23
N LEU A 986 -26.36 7.16 22.81
CA LEU A 986 -25.47 7.75 23.81
C LEU A 986 -25.64 7.06 25.17
N GLU A 987 -26.87 6.70 25.57
CA GLU A 987 -27.15 5.86 26.75
C GLU A 987 -26.68 4.41 26.52
N ASN A 988 -26.78 3.86 25.31
CA ASN A 988 -26.21 2.54 24.98
C ASN A 988 -24.69 2.60 24.79
N PHE A 989 -24.12 3.74 24.40
CA PHE A 989 -22.66 3.94 24.32
C PHE A 989 -22.09 4.13 25.72
N LEU A 990 -22.79 4.84 26.61
CA LEU A 990 -22.45 4.95 28.02
C LEU A 990 -22.69 3.60 28.75
N ALA A 991 -23.76 2.88 28.44
CA ALA A 991 -23.99 1.51 28.92
C ALA A 991 -23.00 0.50 28.30
N PHE A 992 -22.53 0.72 27.07
CA PHE A 992 -21.47 -0.06 26.42
C PHE A 992 -20.12 0.18 27.10
N CYS A 993 -19.81 1.44 27.46
CA CYS A 993 -18.66 1.79 28.29
C CYS A 993 -18.75 1.23 29.72
N GLU A 994 -19.96 0.98 30.22
CA GLU A 994 -20.20 0.32 31.51
C GLU A 994 -20.19 -1.23 31.43
N ILE A 995 -20.50 -1.83 30.28
CA ILE A 995 -20.68 -3.30 30.11
C ILE A 995 -19.50 -4.02 29.41
N SER A 996 -18.56 -3.32 28.76
CA SER A 996 -17.54 -3.99 27.95
C SER A 996 -16.35 -4.54 28.76
N VAL A 997 -16.39 -5.84 29.12
CA VAL A 997 -15.21 -6.59 29.60
C VAL A 997 -14.78 -7.74 28.66
N ASP A 998 -15.53 -8.10 27.60
CA ASP A 998 -15.14 -9.27 26.78
C ASP A 998 -15.19 -9.12 25.25
N GLY A 999 -14.21 -9.76 24.58
CA GLY A 999 -13.88 -9.55 23.16
C GLY A 999 -14.82 -10.22 22.14
N GLN A 1000 -15.68 -11.16 22.54
CA GLN A 1000 -16.63 -11.81 21.62
C GLN A 1000 -17.89 -10.98 21.35
N THR A 1001 -18.29 -10.10 22.28
CA THR A 1001 -19.44 -9.20 22.15
C THR A 1001 -19.17 -8.01 21.22
N LEU A 1002 -17.90 -7.65 20.98
CA LEU A 1002 -17.50 -6.63 20.00
C LEU A 1002 -17.84 -7.01 18.55
N SER A 1003 -17.70 -8.28 18.18
CA SER A 1003 -18.04 -8.79 16.85
C SER A 1003 -19.55 -8.84 16.62
N GLN A 1004 -20.30 -9.31 17.63
CA GLN A 1004 -21.77 -9.31 17.57
C GLN A 1004 -22.34 -7.89 17.63
N GLY A 1005 -21.74 -7.00 18.42
CA GLY A 1005 -22.07 -5.57 18.51
C GLY A 1005 -21.83 -4.85 17.19
N ALA A 1006 -20.68 -5.06 16.53
CA ALA A 1006 -20.38 -4.49 15.21
C ALA A 1006 -21.35 -5.00 14.12
N ASN A 1007 -21.77 -6.27 14.19
CA ASN A 1007 -22.76 -6.84 13.28
C ASN A 1007 -24.18 -6.31 13.56
N ARG A 1008 -24.53 -6.03 14.83
CA ARG A 1008 -25.80 -5.40 15.22
C ARG A 1008 -25.84 -3.92 14.83
N LEU A 1009 -24.71 -3.21 14.93
CA LEU A 1009 -24.55 -1.82 14.50
C LEU A 1009 -24.61 -1.72 12.96
N ARG A 1010 -23.98 -2.64 12.23
CA ARG A 1010 -24.14 -2.77 10.76
C ARG A 1010 -25.56 -3.16 10.35
N SER A 1011 -26.24 -4.00 11.12
CA SER A 1011 -27.65 -4.36 10.89
C SER A 1011 -28.58 -3.16 11.12
N LEU A 1012 -28.32 -2.34 12.14
CA LEU A 1012 -29.10 -1.14 12.46
C LEU A 1012 -28.82 -0.01 11.46
N LEU A 1013 -27.59 0.16 10.99
CA LEU A 1013 -27.24 1.09 9.90
C LEU A 1013 -27.90 0.68 8.58
N ARG A 1014 -27.92 -0.61 8.23
CA ARG A 1014 -28.65 -1.11 7.04
C ARG A 1014 -30.17 -0.98 7.13
N HIS A 1015 -30.73 -1.02 8.34
CA HIS A 1015 -32.15 -0.76 8.58
C HIS A 1015 -32.49 0.75 8.60
N ALA A 1016 -31.50 1.62 8.81
CA ALA A 1016 -31.65 3.06 8.72
C ALA A 1016 -31.44 3.59 7.27
N GLU A 1017 -30.71 2.84 6.44
CA GLU A 1017 -30.54 3.10 5.00
C GLU A 1017 -31.68 2.58 4.10
N SER A 1018 -32.50 1.63 4.58
CA SER A 1018 -33.73 1.16 3.89
C SER A 1018 -34.96 1.92 4.35
#